data_AF-A0A7C1RPL5-F1
#
_entry.id   AF-A0A7C1RPL5-F1
#
_cell.length_a   1.000
_cell.length_b   1.000
_cell.length_c   1.000
_cell.angle_alpha   90.00
_cell.angle_beta   90.00
_cell.angle_gamma   90.00
#
_symmetry.space_group_name_H-M   'P 1'
#
loop_
_entity.id
_entity.type
_entity.pdbx_description
1 polymer ?
#
loop_
_entity_poly.entity_id
_entity_poly.type
_entity_poly.pdbx_seq_one_letter_code
_entity_poly.pdbx_strand_id
1 'polypeptide(L)'
;MYKLEAHLDIDTGNGFNENKGLSCQIRGGEEQLEFYLETFDRIRALQLHPLNDYLVLQIKQIEIFRPDESRYCLDVFSTNAAYQENDLFIFSTRNPQISINIINSRVDRILFSLRYEAIGKEAFNCIFKCTSKTIKEYDHQIHVYLEKNDDLKKKLSKQDIEIQKKDKKVHQLQQELDVLKQNFVAETLFRTDLLNSKSWKLTAPVRSMTVHARVLTHALRTAYYYINRWLILIQNSGLFDIKYYFERNPDVKDANLNPITHYLWIGAKEGRSPNPLFDTSYYLDQNPDIAKAGINPLVHYIQTGVGENKNPNPLFYTMYYFANNENVEESGLNPLAHFMTIGIQRGLKPNPLFDPSYYLSQNLDVRKLGINPLAHYLEIGAKEGRDPHPLFSSSYYLAQNPDLIPLGINPLANYLEAGTEEGHDPHPLFDTPYYLEQCSDVESTGMTPLEHYLRIGAKEGRNPNPLFDSSYYLAHAHEAELSGMTPLEHYLLIGAKRGCDPNPLFDSSYYLDKNGDVDEEGVNPLSHYIQTSSSEYRDPNPLFDSAFYMNHNPDVAKEGMTTLEHYLTIGAKRKKSTSELFDTGFYLDQNPDVAKTGINPLSHYLESGISERRIANPQLERFRFKPKISIITPVYNTEDRTLHETLDSVRRQIYTNWELCITDDGSTRRHVKEILSEYAAKDERIRIFFSDKTNGISAASNQAASHATGEYIGFLDHDDVLTMDALFEVVNAIDKEDPDFIYSDESLIDEGGRYLDPIHKPNFSPDLLFSHNYITHLLIVKKHLFDGVGGFSSSCDGAQDYDLILKIIERTERIHHIPKVLYLWRKASTSTSFNPETKHYADDSGKRAIEAALRRREIDGTVLKANRPFFYRVKRRIVNEPQVAIIIPFRDQPEYLRRCIQSILKKTTYSNFEIIGISNGSQENETFDWMSKLKAADSRVKFFEYDIPFNYSKINNYGVSLTEAETILLLNNDVEITHSDWIESLLEHSQRQEVGAVSGKLYYPNHTIQHAGVIIGIAGFAGHSHRHSKRDESGYSNRLMCTQNVSAVSGALLMVKKRLYEEIGGLDEDHLPVALNDIDFCLRLRERGFLNIFTPYCEAIHHESVSRGYEETPEQKIRFQREIHYFQKKWKKILTMGDPYYNPNLTTEAEDFTLKKKSKITD
;
A
#
# COMPACT_ATOMS: atom_id res chain seq x y z
N MET A 1 23.41 34.13 -10.97
CA MET A 1 22.49 35.07 -11.65
C MET A 1 21.96 34.35 -12.88
N TYR A 2 20.66 34.12 -12.94
CA TYR A 2 20.03 33.46 -14.09
C TYR A 2 19.19 34.51 -14.83
N LYS A 3 19.32 34.57 -16.16
CA LYS A 3 18.53 35.46 -17.01
C LYS A 3 17.20 34.77 -17.29
N LEU A 4 16.09 35.35 -16.85
CA LEU A 4 14.75 34.88 -17.20
C LEU A 4 14.32 35.55 -18.49
N GLU A 5 14.01 34.76 -19.52
CA GLU A 5 13.44 35.26 -20.76
C GLU A 5 11.98 34.82 -20.85
N ALA A 6 11.08 35.76 -21.16
CA ALA A 6 9.66 35.49 -21.29
C ALA A 6 9.05 36.30 -22.44
N HIS A 7 8.03 35.73 -23.07
CA HIS A 7 7.24 36.38 -24.10
C HIS A 7 5.83 36.66 -23.61
N LEU A 8 5.26 37.78 -24.04
CA LEU A 8 3.86 38.12 -23.81
C LEU A 8 3.13 38.11 -25.16
N ASP A 9 2.24 37.14 -25.35
CA ASP A 9 1.36 37.06 -26.51
C ASP A 9 0.07 37.81 -26.25
N ILE A 10 -0.46 38.44 -27.30
CA ILE A 10 -1.60 39.36 -27.20
C ILE A 10 -2.68 38.91 -28.18
N ASP A 11 -3.90 38.71 -27.67
CA ASP A 11 -5.09 38.47 -28.49
C ASP A 11 -5.95 39.75 -28.56
N THR A 12 -6.21 40.20 -29.79
CA THR A 12 -7.04 41.37 -30.09
C THR A 12 -8.45 40.99 -30.58
N GLY A 13 -8.76 39.69 -30.66
CA GLY A 13 -10.03 39.13 -31.12
C GLY A 13 -9.97 38.34 -32.43
N ASN A 14 -8.76 38.10 -32.97
CA ASN A 14 -8.49 37.28 -34.16
C ASN A 14 -7.54 36.11 -33.86
N GLY A 15 -7.31 35.78 -32.58
CA GLY A 15 -6.31 34.83 -32.12
C GLY A 15 -5.04 35.52 -31.60
N PHE A 16 -4.25 34.78 -30.82
CA PHE A 16 -2.97 35.26 -30.29
C PHE A 16 -1.95 35.44 -31.42
N ASN A 17 -1.39 36.65 -31.56
CA ASN A 17 -0.27 36.92 -32.46
C ASN A 17 0.97 37.25 -31.63
N GLU A 18 2.10 36.58 -31.92
CA GLU A 18 3.40 36.89 -31.31
C GLU A 18 3.85 38.29 -31.73
N ASN A 19 3.89 39.26 -30.81
CA ASN A 19 4.54 40.54 -31.09
C ASN A 19 4.92 41.31 -29.82
N LYS A 20 6.07 40.91 -29.24
CA LYS A 20 7.17 41.70 -28.65
C LYS A 20 7.81 40.92 -27.49
N GLY A 21 8.99 40.34 -27.71
CA GLY A 21 9.83 39.79 -26.65
C GLY A 21 10.65 40.88 -25.97
N LEU A 22 10.59 40.96 -24.64
CA LEU A 22 11.51 41.76 -23.83
C LEU A 22 12.26 40.80 -22.91
N SER A 23 13.59 40.73 -23.07
CA SER A 23 14.44 39.95 -22.17
C SER A 23 14.89 40.82 -20.99
N CYS A 24 14.64 40.39 -19.75
CA CYS A 24 15.10 41.08 -18.54
C CYS A 24 16.09 40.21 -17.77
N GLN A 25 17.21 40.78 -17.33
CA GLN A 25 18.15 40.08 -16.44
C GLN A 25 17.72 40.27 -14.99
N ILE A 26 17.32 39.18 -14.33
CA ILE A 26 16.87 39.20 -12.93
C ILE A 26 18.02 38.82 -12.00
N ARG A 27 18.17 39.51 -10.85
CA ARG A 27 19.21 39.23 -9.85
C ARG A 27 18.61 38.97 -8.47
N GLY A 28 18.06 37.75 -8.29
CA GLY A 28 17.87 37.13 -6.97
C GLY A 28 17.14 37.99 -5.93
N GLY A 29 15.82 38.15 -6.10
CA GLY A 29 14.89 38.87 -5.22
C GLY A 29 13.46 38.87 -5.80
N GLU A 30 12.53 39.58 -5.14
CA GLU A 30 11.24 39.97 -5.75
C GLU A 30 11.48 41.01 -6.85
N GLU A 31 11.01 40.74 -8.06
CA GLU A 31 11.39 41.49 -9.26
C GLU A 31 10.15 41.75 -10.12
N GLN A 32 10.14 42.90 -10.82
CA GLN A 32 8.99 43.33 -11.62
C GLN A 32 9.30 43.27 -13.13
N LEU A 33 8.44 42.59 -13.90
CA LEU A 33 8.50 42.57 -15.35
C LEU A 33 7.50 43.57 -15.92
N GLU A 34 8.00 44.57 -16.64
CA GLU A 34 7.18 45.65 -17.21
C GLU A 34 7.15 45.57 -18.75
N PHE A 35 5.94 45.53 -19.32
CA PHE A 35 5.69 45.46 -20.75
C PHE A 35 4.95 46.72 -21.23
N TYR A 36 5.52 47.41 -22.22
CA TYR A 36 4.93 48.61 -22.83
C TYR A 36 4.24 48.25 -24.16
N LEU A 37 2.95 48.55 -24.25
CA LEU A 37 2.04 48.12 -25.31
C LEU A 37 1.49 49.31 -26.10
N GLU A 38 2.38 50.09 -26.73
CA GLU A 38 2.02 51.36 -27.38
C GLU A 38 1.20 51.24 -28.69
N THR A 39 1.03 50.03 -29.23
CA THR A 39 0.58 49.80 -30.62
C THR A 39 -0.79 49.15 -30.77
N PHE A 40 -1.49 48.79 -29.69
CA PHE A 40 -2.73 48.00 -29.77
C PHE A 40 -3.92 48.73 -29.13
N ASP A 41 -4.91 49.13 -29.94
CA ASP A 41 -6.06 49.90 -29.47
C ASP A 41 -7.13 49.08 -28.72
N ARG A 42 -7.12 47.75 -28.88
CA ARG A 42 -8.09 46.85 -28.20
C ARG A 42 -7.48 45.48 -27.93
N ILE A 43 -7.31 45.14 -26.65
CA ILE A 43 -6.79 43.84 -26.19
C ILE A 43 -7.91 43.06 -25.51
N ARG A 44 -8.03 41.77 -25.84
CA ARG A 44 -9.02 40.84 -25.27
C ARG A 44 -8.41 39.84 -24.29
N ALA A 45 -7.20 39.36 -24.58
CA ALA A 45 -6.50 38.46 -23.68
C ALA A 45 -4.98 38.59 -23.85
N LEU A 46 -4.26 38.16 -22.82
CA LEU A 46 -2.80 38.14 -22.77
C LEU A 46 -2.31 36.78 -22.28
N GLN A 47 -1.14 36.38 -22.76
CA GLN A 47 -0.54 35.11 -22.37
C GLN A 47 0.97 35.26 -22.14
N LEU A 48 1.45 34.93 -20.94
CA LEU A 48 2.87 35.00 -20.59
C LEU A 48 3.52 33.60 -20.70
N HIS A 49 4.63 33.51 -21.43
CA HIS A 49 5.39 32.28 -21.67
C HIS A 49 6.85 32.41 -21.22
N PRO A 50 7.27 31.74 -20.14
CA PRO A 50 8.68 31.61 -19.78
C PRO A 50 9.42 30.69 -20.75
N LEU A 51 10.56 31.13 -21.29
CA LEU A 51 11.35 30.37 -22.27
C LEU A 51 12.38 29.40 -21.65
N ASN A 52 12.53 29.40 -20.33
CA ASN A 52 13.53 28.58 -19.64
C ASN A 52 12.91 27.30 -19.07
N ASP A 53 13.62 26.17 -19.20
CA ASP A 53 13.18 24.88 -18.68
C ASP A 53 13.39 24.73 -17.15
N TYR A 54 12.34 24.30 -16.43
CA TYR A 54 12.28 23.91 -15.01
C TYR A 54 12.38 25.09 -14.03
N LEU A 55 11.38 25.97 -14.07
CA LEU A 55 11.33 27.23 -13.34
C LEU A 55 10.17 27.26 -12.32
N VAL A 56 10.45 27.64 -11.08
CA VAL A 56 9.43 27.87 -10.05
C VAL A 56 9.31 29.38 -9.77
N LEU A 57 8.12 29.95 -10.02
CA LEU A 57 7.82 31.37 -9.84
C LEU A 57 6.58 31.54 -8.97
N GLN A 58 6.65 32.42 -7.98
CA GLN A 58 5.45 32.91 -7.30
C GLN A 58 4.97 34.20 -7.97
N ILE A 59 3.72 34.23 -8.45
CA ILE A 59 3.11 35.45 -8.98
C ILE A 59 2.42 36.15 -7.82
N LYS A 60 2.93 37.32 -7.43
CA LYS A 60 2.37 38.10 -6.33
C LYS A 60 1.29 39.06 -6.81
N GLN A 61 1.52 39.75 -7.92
CA GLN A 61 0.59 40.79 -8.37
C GLN A 61 0.62 41.08 -9.88
N ILE A 62 -0.60 41.19 -10.41
CA ILE A 62 -1.13 41.58 -11.73
C ILE A 62 -1.46 43.06 -11.97
N GLU A 63 -0.62 43.95 -12.52
CA GLU A 63 -1.00 45.36 -12.69
C GLU A 63 -1.06 45.83 -14.15
N ILE A 64 -2.11 46.58 -14.48
CA ILE A 64 -2.36 47.13 -15.82
C ILE A 64 -2.56 48.64 -15.76
N PHE A 65 -1.89 49.36 -16.64
CA PHE A 65 -1.93 50.81 -16.78
C PHE A 65 -2.45 51.20 -18.17
N ARG A 66 -3.44 52.08 -18.19
CA ARG A 66 -4.03 52.64 -19.41
C ARG A 66 -3.41 54.00 -19.77
N PRO A 67 -3.59 54.49 -21.02
CA PRO A 67 -3.11 55.81 -21.45
C PRO A 67 -3.58 56.99 -20.59
N ASP A 68 -4.70 56.84 -19.89
CA ASP A 68 -5.27 57.85 -18.98
C ASP A 68 -4.71 57.76 -17.54
N GLU A 69 -3.63 56.99 -17.35
CA GLU A 69 -2.97 56.68 -16.07
C GLU A 69 -3.83 55.87 -15.06
N SER A 70 -4.99 55.34 -15.46
CA SER A 70 -5.77 54.45 -14.59
C SER A 70 -5.08 53.09 -14.41
N ARG A 71 -4.99 52.62 -13.14
CA ARG A 71 -4.36 51.35 -12.73
C ARG A 71 -5.41 50.34 -12.28
N TYR A 72 -5.29 49.10 -12.78
CA TYR A 72 -6.11 47.96 -12.37
C TYR A 72 -5.22 46.82 -11.87
N CYS A 73 -5.63 46.20 -10.76
CA CYS A 73 -5.05 44.95 -10.29
C CYS A 73 -5.94 43.78 -10.75
N LEU A 74 -5.35 42.73 -11.29
CA LEU A 74 -6.08 41.58 -11.83
C LEU A 74 -5.69 40.27 -11.15
N ASP A 75 -6.69 39.40 -10.98
CA ASP A 75 -6.52 38.01 -10.54
C ASP A 75 -6.25 37.08 -11.74
N VAL A 76 -5.46 36.03 -11.52
CA VAL A 76 -5.11 35.04 -12.56
C VAL A 76 -6.32 34.13 -12.81
N PHE A 77 -6.78 34.05 -14.07
CA PHE A 77 -8.00 33.32 -14.42
C PHE A 77 -7.77 31.83 -14.76
N SER A 78 -6.64 31.50 -15.39
CA SER A 78 -6.27 30.11 -15.71
C SER A 78 -4.77 29.96 -15.89
N THR A 79 -4.21 28.87 -15.37
CA THR A 79 -2.79 28.53 -15.44
C THR A 79 -2.62 27.05 -15.82
N ASN A 80 -1.55 26.73 -16.57
CA ASN A 80 -1.10 25.35 -16.77
C ASN A 80 0.01 24.95 -15.78
N ALA A 81 0.04 25.58 -14.60
CA ALA A 81 0.95 25.16 -13.53
C ALA A 81 0.69 23.69 -13.16
N ALA A 82 1.77 22.95 -12.92
CA ALA A 82 1.69 21.55 -12.49
C ALA A 82 1.10 21.40 -11.08
N TYR A 83 1.12 22.47 -10.29
CA TYR A 83 0.52 22.56 -8.96
C TYR A 83 0.15 24.01 -8.64
N GLN A 84 -0.99 24.20 -7.97
CA GLN A 84 -1.49 25.50 -7.51
C GLN A 84 -2.05 25.35 -6.10
N GLU A 85 -1.46 26.07 -5.14
CA GLU A 85 -2.01 26.19 -3.79
C GLU A 85 -1.75 27.64 -3.32
N ASN A 86 -2.84 28.36 -3.00
CA ASN A 86 -2.84 29.80 -2.74
C ASN A 86 -2.19 30.63 -3.88
N ASP A 87 -1.09 31.34 -3.59
CA ASP A 87 -0.37 32.26 -4.50
C ASP A 87 0.85 31.61 -5.20
N LEU A 88 1.12 30.32 -4.98
CA LEU A 88 2.32 29.64 -5.49
C LEU A 88 2.00 28.84 -6.76
N PHE A 89 2.67 29.18 -7.87
CA PHE A 89 2.44 28.56 -9.17
C PHE A 89 3.71 27.80 -9.63
N ILE A 90 3.65 26.46 -9.62
CA ILE A 90 4.80 25.63 -10.03
C ILE A 90 4.65 25.27 -11.51
N PHE A 91 5.48 25.83 -12.36
CA PHE A 91 5.40 25.62 -13.81
C PHE A 91 6.26 24.42 -14.26
N SER A 92 5.66 23.51 -15.03
CA SER A 92 6.35 22.36 -15.63
C SER A 92 6.76 22.64 -17.08
N THR A 93 7.87 22.06 -17.53
CA THR A 93 8.53 22.34 -18.82
C THR A 93 7.76 21.99 -20.09
N ARG A 94 6.58 21.37 -19.96
CA ARG A 94 5.83 20.95 -21.15
C ARG A 94 4.88 22.01 -21.70
N ASN A 95 4.37 22.95 -20.89
CA ASN A 95 3.52 24.05 -21.39
C ASN A 95 3.24 25.17 -20.33
N PRO A 96 4.23 25.97 -19.90
CA PRO A 96 4.05 26.92 -18.81
C PRO A 96 3.40 28.23 -19.29
N GLN A 97 2.07 28.27 -19.38
CA GLN A 97 1.34 29.46 -19.80
C GLN A 97 0.45 30.02 -18.69
N ILE A 98 0.44 31.35 -18.57
CA ILE A 98 -0.50 32.11 -17.73
C ILE A 98 -1.36 32.97 -18.64
N SER A 99 -2.68 32.80 -18.58
CA SER A 99 -3.62 33.55 -19.42
C SER A 99 -4.45 34.53 -18.60
N ILE A 100 -4.57 35.77 -19.09
CA ILE A 100 -5.29 36.87 -18.45
C ILE A 100 -6.31 37.41 -19.45
N ASN A 101 -7.60 37.42 -19.08
CA ASN A 101 -8.66 38.00 -19.91
C ASN A 101 -8.86 39.47 -19.56
N ILE A 102 -8.92 40.35 -20.56
CA ILE A 102 -9.14 41.79 -20.36
C ILE A 102 -10.24 42.28 -21.30
N ILE A 103 -11.23 42.95 -20.74
CA ILE A 103 -12.44 43.32 -21.46
C ILE A 103 -12.19 44.60 -22.29
N ASN A 104 -11.78 44.40 -23.55
CA ASN A 104 -11.97 45.31 -24.69
C ASN A 104 -11.50 46.78 -24.53
N SER A 105 -10.29 47.04 -24.06
CA SER A 105 -9.73 48.40 -23.95
C SER A 105 -8.26 48.49 -24.39
N ARG A 106 -7.78 49.71 -24.70
CA ARG A 106 -6.36 50.01 -24.92
C ARG A 106 -5.60 49.94 -23.58
N VAL A 107 -4.42 49.34 -23.61
CA VAL A 107 -3.50 49.22 -22.46
C VAL A 107 -2.14 49.70 -22.94
N ASP A 108 -1.52 50.62 -22.20
CA ASP A 108 -0.21 51.15 -22.58
C ASP A 108 0.93 50.44 -21.82
N ARG A 109 0.67 49.92 -20.62
CA ARG A 109 1.71 49.25 -19.82
C ARG A 109 1.17 48.20 -18.87
N ILE A 110 1.91 47.12 -18.67
CA ILE A 110 1.56 45.99 -17.79
C ILE A 110 2.76 45.63 -16.93
N LEU A 111 2.54 45.38 -15.64
CA LEU A 111 3.55 45.06 -14.66
C LEU A 111 3.21 43.76 -13.93
N PHE A 112 4.13 42.79 -13.99
CA PHE A 112 4.05 41.54 -13.24
C PHE A 112 5.03 41.58 -12.07
N SER A 113 4.54 41.45 -10.84
CA SER A 113 5.40 41.31 -9.65
C SER A 113 5.59 39.83 -9.32
N LEU A 114 6.83 39.36 -9.40
CA LEU A 114 7.18 37.94 -9.32
C LEU A 114 8.27 37.69 -8.27
N ARG A 115 8.21 36.53 -7.59
CA ARG A 115 9.31 36.03 -6.77
C ARG A 115 9.89 34.76 -7.38
N TYR A 116 11.20 34.75 -7.57
CA TYR A 116 11.92 33.59 -8.06
C TYR A 116 12.29 32.66 -6.90
N GLU A 117 11.87 31.39 -6.97
CA GLU A 117 12.09 30.42 -5.88
C GLU A 117 13.22 29.42 -6.22
N ALA A 118 13.25 28.81 -7.41
CA ALA A 118 14.33 27.89 -7.82
C ALA A 118 14.35 27.55 -9.34
N ILE A 119 15.48 27.01 -9.83
CA ILE A 119 15.63 26.31 -11.12
C ILE A 119 16.36 24.98 -10.91
N GLY A 120 15.95 23.95 -11.66
CA GLY A 120 16.72 22.73 -11.85
C GLY A 120 16.03 21.47 -11.35
N LYS A 121 16.28 20.37 -12.08
CA LYS A 121 15.65 19.05 -11.88
C LYS A 121 15.78 18.54 -10.44
N GLU A 122 16.86 18.88 -9.74
CA GLU A 122 17.11 18.46 -8.35
C GLU A 122 16.26 19.21 -7.31
N ALA A 123 15.97 20.49 -7.51
CA ALA A 123 15.09 21.26 -6.64
C ALA A 123 13.62 20.87 -6.86
N PHE A 124 13.22 20.67 -8.13
CA PHE A 124 11.92 20.09 -8.48
C PHE A 124 11.77 18.69 -7.88
N ASN A 125 12.80 17.84 -7.97
CA ASN A 125 12.79 16.51 -7.37
C ASN A 125 12.72 16.54 -5.84
N CYS A 126 13.20 17.57 -5.15
CA CYS A 126 13.14 17.65 -3.69
C CYS A 126 11.70 17.96 -3.23
N ILE A 127 11.03 18.89 -3.91
CA ILE A 127 9.62 19.25 -3.65
C ILE A 127 8.68 18.12 -4.11
N PHE A 128 8.98 17.50 -5.26
CA PHE A 128 8.19 16.38 -5.80
C PHE A 128 8.44 15.06 -5.05
N LYS A 129 9.61 14.86 -4.42
CA LYS A 129 9.91 13.70 -3.55
C LYS A 129 9.04 13.65 -2.29
N CYS A 130 8.44 14.76 -1.87
CA CYS A 130 7.51 14.79 -0.76
C CYS A 130 6.13 14.18 -1.09
N THR A 131 5.85 13.84 -2.35
CA THR A 131 4.59 13.22 -2.78
C THR A 131 4.87 11.99 -3.66
N SER A 132 4.53 10.82 -3.13
CA SER A 132 5.20 9.55 -3.36
C SER A 132 4.76 8.69 -4.56
N LYS A 133 5.61 7.69 -4.86
CA LYS A 133 5.30 6.28 -5.20
C LYS A 133 5.07 5.86 -6.68
N THR A 134 5.74 6.47 -7.66
CA THR A 134 5.76 5.93 -9.04
C THR A 134 7.11 6.08 -9.74
N ILE A 135 8.22 5.68 -9.10
CA ILE A 135 9.58 5.88 -9.67
C ILE A 135 10.32 4.57 -9.97
N LYS A 136 9.90 3.41 -9.44
CA LYS A 136 10.63 2.16 -9.72
C LYS A 136 10.35 1.56 -11.10
N GLU A 137 9.23 1.88 -11.74
CA GLU A 137 8.85 1.29 -13.03
C GLU A 137 9.33 2.09 -14.27
N TYR A 138 9.56 3.40 -14.13
CA TYR A 138 9.95 4.23 -15.27
C TYR A 138 11.44 4.15 -15.65
N ASP A 139 12.31 3.75 -14.72
CA ASP A 139 13.77 3.71 -14.95
C ASP A 139 14.17 2.55 -15.88
N HIS A 140 13.41 1.45 -15.88
CA HIS A 140 13.63 0.32 -16.79
C HIS A 140 13.11 0.60 -18.21
N GLN A 141 11.99 1.33 -18.35
CA GLN A 141 11.40 1.63 -19.65
C GLN A 141 12.17 2.71 -20.44
N ILE A 142 12.81 3.66 -19.76
CA ILE A 142 13.61 4.70 -20.42
C ILE A 142 14.84 4.08 -21.11
N HIS A 143 15.47 3.07 -20.51
CA HIS A 143 16.61 2.38 -21.13
C HIS A 143 16.22 1.60 -22.40
N VAL A 144 15.05 0.98 -22.42
CA VAL A 144 14.52 0.26 -23.61
C VAL A 144 14.10 1.25 -24.73
N TYR A 145 13.59 2.42 -24.37
CA TYR A 145 13.20 3.46 -25.34
C TYR A 145 14.40 4.11 -26.03
N LEU A 146 15.54 4.22 -25.36
CA LEU A 146 16.77 4.79 -25.93
C LEU A 146 17.40 3.88 -27.00
N GLU A 147 17.37 2.56 -26.82
CA GLU A 147 17.87 1.61 -27.84
C GLU A 147 16.99 1.54 -29.09
N LYS A 148 15.65 1.61 -28.94
CA LYS A 148 14.72 1.61 -30.09
C LYS A 148 14.84 2.87 -30.95
N ASN A 149 15.23 4.00 -30.36
CA ASN A 149 15.32 5.28 -31.07
C ASN A 149 16.53 5.34 -32.04
N ASP A 150 17.62 4.64 -31.71
CA ASP A 150 18.79 4.54 -32.58
C ASP A 150 18.57 3.62 -33.80
N ASP A 151 17.74 2.59 -33.67
CA ASP A 151 17.36 1.72 -34.80
C ASP A 151 16.38 2.43 -35.76
N LEU A 152 15.47 3.25 -35.22
CA LEU A 152 14.55 4.10 -35.99
C LEU A 152 15.28 5.18 -36.80
N LYS A 153 16.30 5.83 -36.22
CA LYS A 153 17.14 6.81 -36.94
C LYS A 153 17.89 6.19 -38.13
N LYS A 154 18.37 4.96 -38.00
CA LYS A 154 19.03 4.22 -39.11
C LYS A 154 18.06 3.85 -40.23
N LYS A 155 16.79 3.57 -39.91
CA LYS A 155 15.74 3.28 -40.91
C LYS A 155 15.29 4.54 -41.65
N LEU A 156 15.12 5.67 -40.95
CA LEU A 156 14.82 6.99 -41.54
C LEU A 156 15.91 7.43 -42.54
N SER A 157 17.19 7.28 -42.16
CA SER A 157 18.33 7.55 -43.05
C SER A 157 18.32 6.74 -44.35
N LYS A 158 17.79 5.51 -44.35
CA LYS A 158 17.69 4.68 -45.56
C LYS A 158 16.51 5.10 -46.43
N GLN A 159 15.40 5.51 -45.82
CA GLN A 159 14.21 5.98 -46.54
C GLN A 159 14.44 7.34 -47.22
N ASP A 160 15.18 8.26 -46.60
CA ASP A 160 15.52 9.55 -47.22
C ASP A 160 16.35 9.41 -48.50
N ILE A 161 17.27 8.44 -48.53
CA ILE A 161 18.06 8.13 -49.73
C ILE A 161 17.17 7.54 -50.85
N GLU A 162 16.12 6.79 -50.49
CA GLU A 162 15.18 6.22 -51.45
C GLU A 162 14.22 7.28 -52.02
N ILE A 163 13.78 8.23 -51.18
CA ILE A 163 12.97 9.39 -51.57
C ILE A 163 13.74 10.26 -52.56
N GLN A 164 15.01 10.58 -52.28
CA GLN A 164 15.85 11.36 -53.22
C GLN A 164 16.06 10.67 -54.58
N LYS A 165 16.09 9.33 -54.63
CA LYS A 165 16.14 8.58 -55.89
C LYS A 165 14.82 8.66 -56.66
N LYS A 166 13.69 8.60 -55.96
CA LYS A 166 12.35 8.70 -56.57
C LYS A 166 12.08 10.11 -57.10
N ASP A 167 12.51 11.16 -56.40
CA ASP A 167 12.37 12.55 -56.86
C ASP A 167 13.14 12.83 -58.15
N LYS A 168 14.36 12.30 -58.29
CA LYS A 168 15.10 12.37 -59.56
C LYS A 168 14.36 11.66 -60.72
N LYS A 169 13.70 10.54 -60.43
CA LYS A 169 12.92 9.78 -61.43
C LYS A 169 11.67 10.54 -61.86
N VAL A 170 10.97 11.17 -60.91
CA VAL A 170 9.81 12.04 -61.18
C VAL A 170 10.22 13.21 -62.07
N HIS A 171 11.35 13.87 -61.78
CA HIS A 171 11.82 14.99 -62.59
C HIS A 171 12.18 14.58 -64.03
N GLN A 172 12.75 13.39 -64.22
CA GLN A 172 13.05 12.83 -65.54
C GLN A 172 11.77 12.51 -66.33
N LEU A 173 10.76 11.91 -65.69
CA LEU A 173 9.47 11.61 -66.31
C LEU A 173 8.68 12.87 -66.67
N GLN A 174 8.81 13.95 -65.89
CA GLN A 174 8.20 15.24 -66.17
C GLN A 174 8.76 15.85 -67.48
N GLN A 175 10.08 15.73 -67.70
CA GLN A 175 10.72 16.21 -68.93
C GLN A 175 10.31 15.40 -70.16
N GLU A 176 10.19 14.07 -70.04
CA GLU A 176 9.69 13.21 -71.12
C GLU A 176 8.23 13.52 -71.48
N LEU A 177 7.39 13.80 -70.47
CA LEU A 177 5.99 14.18 -70.65
C LEU A 177 5.84 15.49 -71.43
N ASP A 178 6.71 16.48 -71.18
CA ASP A 178 6.64 17.77 -71.87
C ASP A 178 7.11 17.68 -73.34
N VAL A 179 8.07 16.80 -73.65
CA VAL A 179 8.45 16.48 -75.04
C VAL A 179 7.30 15.78 -75.79
N LEU A 180 6.63 14.82 -75.14
CA LEU A 180 5.47 14.12 -75.71
C LEU A 180 4.29 15.08 -75.98
N LYS A 181 4.05 16.05 -75.10
CA LYS A 181 3.01 17.09 -75.30
C LYS A 181 3.32 17.96 -76.52
N GLN A 182 4.59 18.33 -76.75
CA GLN A 182 4.97 19.11 -77.93
C GLN A 182 4.77 18.30 -79.23
N ASN A 183 5.08 17.01 -79.22
CA ASN A 183 4.84 16.13 -80.37
C ASN A 183 3.34 15.93 -80.66
N PHE A 184 2.50 15.81 -79.62
CA PHE A 184 1.06 15.68 -79.76
C PHE A 184 0.41 16.94 -80.38
N VAL A 185 0.92 18.13 -80.06
CA VAL A 185 0.46 19.40 -80.64
C VAL A 185 0.83 19.49 -82.13
N ALA A 186 2.04 19.03 -82.51
CA ALA A 186 2.47 18.97 -83.91
C ALA A 186 1.65 17.97 -84.74
N GLU A 187 1.31 16.81 -84.18
CA GLU A 187 0.50 15.77 -84.84
C GLU A 187 -0.98 16.16 -84.99
N THR A 188 -1.50 16.94 -84.04
CA THR A 188 -2.86 17.50 -84.10
C THR A 188 -2.99 18.55 -85.20
N LEU A 189 -1.97 19.38 -85.44
CA LEU A 189 -1.93 20.32 -86.57
C LEU A 189 -1.87 19.58 -87.92
N PHE A 190 -1.13 18.48 -88.03
CA PHE A 190 -1.08 17.64 -89.24
C PHE A 190 -2.42 16.92 -89.53
N ARG A 191 -3.13 16.45 -88.50
CA ARG A 191 -4.47 15.83 -88.63
C ARG A 191 -5.55 16.81 -89.11
N THR A 192 -5.42 18.08 -88.76
CA THR A 192 -6.38 19.12 -89.12
C THR A 192 -6.25 19.53 -90.59
N ASP A 193 -5.05 19.45 -91.16
CA ASP A 193 -4.80 19.62 -92.61
C ASP A 193 -5.24 18.40 -93.45
N LEU A 194 -5.18 17.18 -92.89
CA LEU A 194 -5.67 15.96 -93.56
C LEU A 194 -7.21 15.92 -93.67
N LEU A 195 -7.91 16.43 -92.65
CA LEU A 195 -9.39 16.45 -92.56
C LEU A 195 -10.06 17.45 -93.52
N ASN A 196 -9.31 18.39 -94.11
CA ASN A 196 -9.79 19.31 -95.14
C ASN A 196 -9.42 18.88 -96.57
N SER A 197 -8.81 17.70 -96.75
CA SER A 197 -8.50 17.15 -98.07
C SER A 197 -9.66 16.33 -98.66
N LYS A 198 -9.79 16.33 -100.00
CA LYS A 198 -10.96 15.82 -100.76
C LYS A 198 -11.17 14.29 -100.71
N SER A 199 -10.36 13.53 -99.98
CA SER A 199 -10.37 12.06 -99.96
C SER A 199 -11.30 11.43 -98.90
N TRP A 200 -11.80 12.17 -97.90
CA TRP A 200 -12.60 11.63 -96.78
C TRP A 200 -14.13 11.54 -97.01
N LYS A 201 -14.65 11.92 -98.19
CA LYS A 201 -16.10 11.92 -98.49
C LYS A 201 -16.65 10.65 -99.17
N LEU A 202 -15.92 9.54 -99.25
CA LEU A 202 -16.27 8.45 -100.19
C LEU A 202 -16.41 7.01 -99.64
N THR A 203 -16.73 6.80 -98.36
CA THR A 203 -17.05 5.43 -97.85
C THR A 203 -18.32 5.40 -96.98
N ALA A 204 -19.45 5.66 -97.62
CA ALA A 204 -20.79 5.68 -97.01
C ALA A 204 -21.49 4.32 -96.73
N PRO A 205 -21.07 3.11 -97.17
CA PRO A 205 -21.94 1.92 -97.03
C PRO A 205 -21.44 0.80 -96.09
N VAL A 206 -21.02 1.11 -94.85
CA VAL A 206 -20.87 0.08 -93.78
C VAL A 206 -21.58 0.52 -92.49
N ARG A 207 -22.81 1.00 -92.64
CA ARG A 207 -23.75 1.26 -91.53
C ARG A 207 -24.96 0.35 -91.67
N SER A 208 -24.87 -0.86 -91.13
CA SER A 208 -26.03 -1.71 -90.86
C SER A 208 -25.63 -2.93 -90.04
N MET A 209 -25.92 -2.92 -88.72
CA MET A 209 -26.28 -4.05 -87.83
C MET A 209 -26.20 -3.54 -86.36
N THR A 210 -27.25 -3.09 -85.68
CA THR A 210 -28.50 -3.71 -85.12
C THR A 210 -28.49 -3.80 -83.59
N VAL A 211 -29.13 -2.82 -82.95
CA VAL A 211 -30.12 -2.90 -81.85
C VAL A 211 -29.80 -3.54 -80.48
N HIS A 212 -28.79 -4.41 -80.31
CA HIS A 212 -28.44 -4.93 -78.97
C HIS A 212 -27.66 -3.94 -78.07
N ALA A 213 -27.13 -2.86 -78.65
CA ALA A 213 -26.38 -1.86 -77.88
C ALA A 213 -27.27 -0.91 -77.06
N ARG A 214 -28.58 -0.77 -77.35
CA ARG A 214 -29.44 0.26 -76.72
C ARG A 214 -30.08 -0.14 -75.39
N VAL A 215 -30.40 -1.43 -75.18
CA VAL A 215 -30.89 -1.92 -73.88
C VAL A 215 -29.73 -2.04 -72.89
N LEU A 216 -28.56 -2.50 -73.35
CA LEU A 216 -27.34 -2.55 -72.53
C LEU A 216 -26.85 -1.15 -72.15
N THR A 217 -26.88 -0.17 -73.07
CA THR A 217 -26.48 1.22 -72.74
C THR A 217 -27.50 1.95 -71.87
N HIS A 218 -28.80 1.61 -71.89
CA HIS A 218 -29.76 2.19 -70.93
C HIS A 218 -29.59 1.57 -69.54
N ALA A 219 -29.47 0.24 -69.42
CA ALA A 219 -29.18 -0.42 -68.14
C ALA A 219 -27.83 0.02 -67.54
N LEU A 220 -26.78 0.15 -68.37
CA LEU A 220 -25.47 0.67 -67.94
C LEU A 220 -25.50 2.16 -67.61
N ARG A 221 -26.31 2.99 -68.30
CA ARG A 221 -26.48 4.42 -67.95
C ARG A 221 -27.28 4.61 -66.66
N THR A 222 -28.31 3.81 -66.45
CA THR A 222 -29.11 3.84 -65.22
C THR A 222 -28.30 3.32 -64.03
N ALA A 223 -27.57 2.21 -64.19
CA ALA A 223 -26.61 1.73 -63.19
C ALA A 223 -25.52 2.78 -62.90
N TYR A 224 -24.90 3.37 -63.94
CA TYR A 224 -23.91 4.44 -63.79
C TYR A 224 -24.47 5.68 -63.08
N TYR A 225 -25.73 6.04 -63.32
CA TYR A 225 -26.41 7.15 -62.65
C TYR A 225 -26.65 6.88 -61.16
N TYR A 226 -27.18 5.70 -60.79
CA TYR A 226 -27.37 5.32 -59.39
C TYR A 226 -26.03 5.15 -58.66
N ILE A 227 -25.01 4.63 -59.34
CA ILE A 227 -23.67 4.44 -58.77
C ILE A 227 -22.97 5.76 -58.54
N ASN A 228 -23.01 6.71 -59.47
CA ASN A 228 -22.47 8.04 -59.22
C ASN A 228 -23.21 8.74 -58.08
N ARG A 229 -24.52 8.54 -57.97
CA ARG A 229 -25.31 9.06 -56.85
C ARG A 229 -24.89 8.42 -55.52
N TRP A 230 -24.69 7.11 -55.47
CA TRP A 230 -24.22 6.40 -54.26
C TRP A 230 -22.76 6.71 -53.93
N LEU A 231 -21.92 6.92 -54.93
CA LEU A 231 -20.53 7.32 -54.76
C LEU A 231 -20.46 8.72 -54.13
N ILE A 232 -21.24 9.68 -54.62
CA ILE A 232 -21.37 11.02 -54.02
C ILE A 232 -21.97 10.92 -52.61
N LEU A 233 -22.98 10.07 -52.41
CA LEU A 233 -23.61 9.86 -51.10
C LEU A 233 -22.60 9.36 -50.07
N ILE A 234 -21.83 8.30 -50.40
CA ILE A 234 -20.80 7.75 -49.52
C ILE A 234 -19.70 8.78 -49.27
N GLN A 235 -19.22 9.48 -50.31
CA GLN A 235 -18.20 10.52 -50.18
C GLN A 235 -18.61 11.65 -49.22
N ASN A 236 -19.86 12.10 -49.30
CA ASN A 236 -20.37 13.19 -48.47
C ASN A 236 -20.82 12.74 -47.08
N SER A 237 -21.00 11.43 -46.85
CA SER A 237 -21.47 10.90 -45.56
C SER A 237 -20.45 10.96 -44.44
N GLY A 238 -19.15 11.03 -44.77
CA GLY A 238 -18.07 10.89 -43.79
C GLY A 238 -17.89 9.47 -43.23
N LEU A 239 -18.66 8.47 -43.71
CA LEU A 239 -18.65 7.09 -43.21
C LEU A 239 -17.78 6.13 -44.03
N PHE A 240 -16.92 6.63 -44.92
CA PHE A 240 -15.98 5.80 -45.67
C PHE A 240 -14.56 6.29 -45.45
N ASP A 241 -13.75 5.46 -44.79
CA ASP A 241 -12.35 5.76 -44.51
C ASP A 241 -11.46 5.07 -45.56
N ILE A 242 -10.95 5.86 -46.49
CA ILE A 242 -10.07 5.38 -47.58
C ILE A 242 -8.80 4.73 -47.01
N LYS A 243 -8.23 5.29 -45.95
CA LYS A 243 -6.99 4.80 -45.37
C LYS A 243 -7.23 3.44 -44.71
N TYR A 244 -8.25 3.36 -43.87
CA TYR A 244 -8.68 2.11 -43.24
C TYR A 244 -8.99 1.02 -44.28
N TYR A 245 -9.77 1.38 -45.31
CA TYR A 245 -10.19 0.42 -46.33
C TYR A 245 -8.99 -0.15 -47.08
N PHE A 246 -7.98 0.66 -47.42
CA PHE A 246 -6.76 0.16 -48.05
C PHE A 246 -5.87 -0.64 -47.10
N GLU A 247 -5.81 -0.29 -45.82
CA GLU A 247 -5.02 -1.03 -44.83
C GLU A 247 -5.60 -2.44 -44.58
N ARG A 248 -6.93 -2.57 -44.54
CA ARG A 248 -7.63 -3.85 -44.41
C ARG A 248 -7.69 -4.65 -45.70
N ASN A 249 -7.53 -3.99 -46.85
CA ASN A 249 -7.65 -4.59 -48.17
C ASN A 249 -6.45 -4.23 -49.07
N PRO A 250 -5.25 -4.79 -48.79
CA PRO A 250 -4.05 -4.51 -49.59
C PRO A 250 -4.22 -4.89 -51.06
N ASP A 251 -5.03 -5.90 -51.37
CA ASP A 251 -5.37 -6.33 -52.73
C ASP A 251 -6.02 -5.22 -53.57
N VAL A 252 -6.86 -4.39 -52.95
CA VAL A 252 -7.52 -3.24 -53.59
C VAL A 252 -6.52 -2.11 -53.85
N LYS A 253 -5.59 -1.91 -52.91
CA LYS A 253 -4.51 -0.91 -53.00
C LYS A 253 -3.52 -1.28 -54.10
N ASP A 254 -3.07 -2.53 -54.12
CA ASP A 254 -2.09 -3.06 -55.05
C ASP A 254 -2.64 -3.11 -56.48
N ALA A 255 -3.94 -3.37 -56.63
CA ALA A 255 -4.65 -3.29 -57.90
C ALA A 255 -4.98 -1.85 -58.35
N ASN A 256 -4.62 -0.83 -57.55
CA ASN A 256 -4.87 0.60 -57.80
C ASN A 256 -6.36 0.90 -58.10
N LEU A 257 -7.27 0.20 -57.42
CA LEU A 257 -8.71 0.38 -57.58
C LEU A 257 -9.20 1.56 -56.72
N ASN A 258 -10.22 2.27 -57.21
CA ASN A 258 -10.91 3.25 -56.37
C ASN A 258 -11.65 2.51 -55.23
N PRO A 259 -11.37 2.81 -53.96
CA PRO A 259 -11.85 2.01 -52.83
C PRO A 259 -13.36 2.13 -52.60
N ILE A 260 -13.95 3.29 -52.85
CA ILE A 260 -15.40 3.50 -52.75
C ILE A 260 -16.13 2.73 -53.85
N THR A 261 -15.64 2.83 -55.09
CA THR A 261 -16.18 2.06 -56.21
C THR A 261 -16.02 0.56 -55.98
N HIS A 262 -14.87 0.13 -55.46
CA HIS A 262 -14.63 -1.26 -55.12
C HIS A 262 -15.61 -1.76 -54.05
N TYR A 263 -15.78 -1.02 -52.96
CA TYR A 263 -16.73 -1.36 -51.91
C TYR A 263 -18.17 -1.46 -52.41
N LEU A 264 -18.61 -0.51 -53.24
CA LEU A 264 -19.96 -0.49 -53.82
C LEU A 264 -20.27 -1.74 -54.66
N TRP A 265 -19.29 -2.24 -55.42
CA TRP A 265 -19.50 -3.32 -56.39
C TRP A 265 -19.20 -4.72 -55.84
N ILE A 266 -18.13 -4.83 -55.05
CA ILE A 266 -17.53 -6.10 -54.66
C ILE A 266 -17.39 -6.15 -53.14
N GLY A 267 -16.75 -5.14 -52.56
CA GLY A 267 -16.33 -5.21 -51.16
C GLY A 267 -17.47 -5.40 -50.16
N ALA A 268 -18.63 -4.75 -50.36
CA ALA A 268 -19.78 -4.94 -49.50
C ALA A 268 -20.37 -6.37 -49.58
N LYS A 269 -20.30 -7.02 -50.74
CA LYS A 269 -20.75 -8.42 -50.90
C LYS A 269 -19.79 -9.42 -50.29
N GLU A 270 -18.51 -9.05 -50.22
CA GLU A 270 -17.46 -9.82 -49.56
C GLU A 270 -17.38 -9.53 -48.05
N GLY A 271 -18.30 -8.74 -47.48
CA GLY A 271 -18.31 -8.43 -46.05
C GLY A 271 -17.20 -7.45 -45.61
N ARG A 272 -16.50 -6.78 -46.53
CA ARG A 272 -15.42 -5.83 -46.20
C ARG A 272 -16.03 -4.58 -45.55
N SER A 273 -15.46 -4.06 -44.47
CA SER A 273 -16.01 -2.90 -43.76
C SER A 273 -15.50 -1.56 -44.35
N PRO A 274 -16.35 -0.53 -44.51
CA PRO A 274 -15.97 0.77 -45.08
C PRO A 274 -15.23 1.67 -44.09
N ASN A 275 -15.37 1.43 -42.78
CA ASN A 275 -14.67 2.09 -41.69
C ASN A 275 -14.68 1.18 -40.43
N PRO A 276 -13.90 1.47 -39.38
CA PRO A 276 -13.81 0.63 -38.18
C PRO A 276 -15.11 0.47 -37.36
N LEU A 277 -16.09 1.34 -37.54
CA LEU A 277 -17.36 1.36 -36.78
C LEU A 277 -18.59 0.98 -37.61
N PHE A 278 -18.40 0.55 -38.86
CA PHE A 278 -19.47 -0.03 -39.67
C PHE A 278 -19.08 -1.44 -40.07
N ASP A 279 -19.68 -2.43 -39.42
CA ASP A 279 -19.44 -3.84 -39.70
C ASP A 279 -20.43 -4.32 -40.78
N THR A 280 -19.92 -4.49 -42.00
CA THR A 280 -20.71 -4.91 -43.16
C THR A 280 -21.35 -6.30 -42.93
N SER A 281 -20.63 -7.23 -42.31
CA SER A 281 -21.11 -8.59 -42.10
C SER A 281 -22.20 -8.61 -41.03
N TYR A 282 -21.94 -7.99 -39.88
CA TYR A 282 -22.94 -7.82 -38.82
C TYR A 282 -24.21 -7.14 -39.34
N TYR A 283 -24.08 -6.05 -40.11
CA TYR A 283 -25.24 -5.33 -40.63
C TYR A 283 -26.09 -6.18 -41.57
N LEU A 284 -25.47 -7.04 -42.39
CA LEU A 284 -26.20 -7.94 -43.28
C LEU A 284 -26.83 -9.12 -42.53
N ASP A 285 -26.16 -9.64 -41.52
CA ASP A 285 -26.68 -10.73 -40.68
C ASP A 285 -27.90 -10.29 -39.87
N GLN A 286 -27.87 -9.07 -39.31
CA GLN A 286 -29.01 -8.47 -38.60
C GLN A 286 -30.13 -7.99 -39.53
N ASN A 287 -29.85 -7.88 -40.84
CA ASN A 287 -30.82 -7.43 -41.84
C ASN A 287 -30.86 -8.37 -43.07
N PRO A 288 -31.39 -9.61 -42.91
CA PRO A 288 -31.39 -10.61 -43.99
C PRO A 288 -32.20 -10.18 -45.23
N ASP A 289 -33.15 -9.28 -45.07
CA ASP A 289 -33.94 -8.68 -46.15
C ASP A 289 -33.07 -7.78 -47.04
N ILE A 290 -32.18 -6.98 -46.46
CA ILE A 290 -31.21 -6.13 -47.17
C ILE A 290 -30.19 -6.99 -47.92
N ALA A 291 -29.70 -8.05 -47.27
CA ALA A 291 -28.80 -9.02 -47.87
C ALA A 291 -29.44 -9.71 -49.09
N LYS A 292 -30.68 -10.20 -48.95
CA LYS A 292 -31.44 -10.83 -50.06
C LYS A 292 -31.74 -9.86 -51.20
N ALA A 293 -32.02 -8.60 -50.89
CA ALA A 293 -32.29 -7.57 -51.88
C ALA A 293 -31.01 -7.09 -52.63
N GLY A 294 -29.82 -7.48 -52.16
CA GLY A 294 -28.55 -7.06 -52.75
C GLY A 294 -28.28 -5.56 -52.65
N ILE A 295 -28.94 -4.89 -51.70
CA ILE A 295 -28.77 -3.45 -51.44
C ILE A 295 -27.43 -3.26 -50.72
N ASN A 296 -26.66 -2.24 -51.10
CA ASN A 296 -25.41 -1.94 -50.41
C ASN A 296 -25.70 -1.51 -48.96
N PRO A 297 -25.11 -2.16 -47.94
CA PRO A 297 -25.47 -1.97 -46.54
C PRO A 297 -25.14 -0.57 -46.02
N LEU A 298 -24.01 0.03 -46.42
CA LEU A 298 -23.68 1.41 -46.03
C LEU A 298 -24.64 2.41 -46.68
N VAL A 299 -24.98 2.22 -47.96
CA VAL A 299 -25.97 3.06 -48.64
C VAL A 299 -27.33 2.95 -47.95
N HIS A 300 -27.76 1.74 -47.60
CA HIS A 300 -28.99 1.51 -46.85
C HIS A 300 -28.98 2.27 -45.52
N TYR A 301 -27.91 2.12 -44.73
CA TYR A 301 -27.77 2.78 -43.44
C TYR A 301 -27.85 4.31 -43.53
N ILE A 302 -27.17 4.91 -44.52
CA ILE A 302 -27.18 6.36 -44.74
C ILE A 302 -28.58 6.87 -45.13
N GLN A 303 -29.33 6.13 -45.96
CA GLN A 303 -30.58 6.62 -46.53
C GLN A 303 -31.81 6.35 -45.67
N THR A 304 -31.92 5.15 -45.08
CA THR A 304 -33.14 4.68 -44.41
C THR A 304 -32.85 3.92 -43.12
N GLY A 305 -31.69 3.26 -43.00
CA GLY A 305 -31.38 2.41 -41.84
C GLY A 305 -31.39 3.12 -40.49
N VAL A 306 -31.04 4.41 -40.42
CA VAL A 306 -31.19 5.20 -39.19
C VAL A 306 -32.64 5.32 -38.75
N GLY A 307 -33.54 5.67 -39.68
CA GLY A 307 -34.98 5.80 -39.40
C GLY A 307 -35.66 4.47 -39.10
N GLU A 308 -35.04 3.36 -39.51
CA GLU A 308 -35.46 1.99 -39.22
C GLU A 308 -34.80 1.40 -37.96
N ASN A 309 -34.07 2.22 -37.18
CA ASN A 309 -33.34 1.79 -35.98
C ASN A 309 -32.38 0.61 -36.23
N LYS A 310 -31.62 0.66 -37.34
CA LYS A 310 -30.60 -0.35 -37.64
C LYS A 310 -29.27 0.07 -37.01
N ASN A 311 -28.58 -0.87 -36.38
CA ASN A 311 -27.28 -0.63 -35.74
C ASN A 311 -26.13 -0.95 -36.72
N PRO A 312 -25.12 -0.08 -36.87
CA PRO A 312 -24.01 -0.29 -37.80
C PRO A 312 -22.96 -1.29 -37.29
N ASN A 313 -22.96 -1.59 -35.98
CA ASN A 313 -22.11 -2.58 -35.32
C ASN A 313 -22.76 -3.00 -33.97
N PRO A 314 -22.28 -4.07 -33.30
CA PRO A 314 -22.90 -4.57 -32.05
C PRO A 314 -22.93 -3.60 -30.87
N LEU A 315 -22.05 -2.58 -30.85
CA LEU A 315 -21.85 -1.67 -29.73
C LEU A 315 -22.23 -0.22 -30.04
N PHE A 316 -22.91 0.05 -31.17
CA PHE A 316 -23.44 1.37 -31.48
C PHE A 316 -24.96 1.29 -31.66
N TYR A 317 -25.69 1.83 -30.68
CA TYR A 317 -27.14 1.79 -30.66
C TYR A 317 -27.71 3.08 -31.25
N THR A 318 -28.18 3.00 -32.50
CA THR A 318 -28.54 4.19 -33.30
C THR A 318 -29.59 5.06 -32.61
N MET A 319 -30.69 4.47 -32.13
CA MET A 319 -31.74 5.23 -31.45
C MET A 319 -31.37 5.67 -30.03
N TYR A 320 -30.57 4.87 -29.31
CA TYR A 320 -30.04 5.30 -28.01
C TYR A 320 -29.16 6.54 -28.18
N TYR A 321 -28.21 6.51 -29.13
CA TYR A 321 -27.32 7.62 -29.40
C TYR A 321 -28.09 8.84 -29.90
N PHE A 322 -29.09 8.64 -30.75
CA PHE A 322 -29.93 9.74 -31.23
C PHE A 322 -30.76 10.38 -30.10
N ALA A 323 -31.38 9.57 -29.24
CA ALA A 323 -32.30 10.06 -28.20
C ALA A 323 -31.59 10.71 -26.99
N ASN A 324 -30.36 10.30 -26.67
CA ASN A 324 -29.65 10.76 -25.47
C ASN A 324 -28.67 11.92 -25.73
N ASN A 325 -28.57 12.41 -26.97
CA ASN A 325 -27.61 13.45 -27.33
C ASN A 325 -28.32 14.60 -28.04
N GLU A 326 -28.52 15.70 -27.31
CA GLU A 326 -28.98 16.95 -27.89
C GLU A 326 -27.99 17.42 -28.97
N ASN A 327 -28.48 18.04 -30.05
CA ASN A 327 -27.75 18.53 -31.23
C ASN A 327 -27.42 17.51 -32.35
N VAL A 328 -27.71 16.21 -32.23
CA VAL A 328 -27.48 15.27 -33.35
C VAL A 328 -28.32 15.67 -34.56
N GLU A 329 -29.61 15.93 -34.35
CA GLU A 329 -30.53 16.39 -35.40
C GLU A 329 -30.10 17.76 -35.99
N GLU A 330 -29.69 18.70 -35.13
CA GLU A 330 -29.26 20.04 -35.54
C GLU A 330 -27.97 20.04 -36.37
N SER A 331 -27.09 19.06 -36.16
CA SER A 331 -25.84 18.93 -36.90
C SER A 331 -26.02 18.54 -38.37
N GLY A 332 -27.18 17.97 -38.74
CA GLY A 332 -27.42 17.41 -40.07
C GLY A 332 -26.56 16.17 -40.41
N LEU A 333 -25.79 15.66 -39.45
CA LEU A 333 -24.96 14.46 -39.62
C LEU A 333 -25.76 13.20 -39.28
N ASN A 334 -25.44 12.11 -39.97
CA ASN A 334 -25.87 10.78 -39.55
C ASN A 334 -25.34 10.48 -38.13
N PRO A 335 -26.08 9.76 -37.25
CA PRO A 335 -25.67 9.47 -35.86
C PRO A 335 -24.25 8.88 -35.72
N LEU A 336 -23.86 7.96 -36.60
CA LEU A 336 -22.52 7.36 -36.58
C LEU A 336 -21.45 8.38 -36.99
N ALA A 337 -21.74 9.22 -37.99
CA ALA A 337 -20.83 10.28 -38.43
C ALA A 337 -20.68 11.36 -37.34
N HIS A 338 -21.78 11.71 -36.66
CA HIS A 338 -21.77 12.61 -35.51
C HIS A 338 -20.91 12.04 -34.37
N PHE A 339 -21.06 10.75 -34.05
CA PHE A 339 -20.22 10.11 -33.02
C PHE A 339 -18.73 10.16 -33.36
N MET A 340 -18.36 9.82 -34.59
CA MET A 340 -16.97 9.80 -35.05
C MET A 340 -16.30 11.18 -35.04
N THR A 341 -17.06 12.27 -35.19
CA THR A 341 -16.53 13.62 -35.36
C THR A 341 -16.67 14.49 -34.12
N ILE A 342 -17.82 14.45 -33.45
CA ILE A 342 -18.18 15.30 -32.31
C ILE A 342 -18.32 14.47 -31.03
N GLY A 343 -18.96 13.30 -31.13
CA GLY A 343 -19.34 12.49 -29.97
C GLY A 343 -18.16 12.09 -29.09
N ILE A 344 -17.06 11.61 -29.68
CA ILE A 344 -15.88 11.18 -28.93
C ILE A 344 -15.24 12.33 -28.15
N GLN A 345 -15.15 13.53 -28.77
CA GLN A 345 -14.55 14.70 -28.12
C GLN A 345 -15.37 15.18 -26.93
N ARG A 346 -16.69 14.97 -26.97
CA ARG A 346 -17.63 15.30 -25.89
C ARG A 346 -17.88 14.15 -24.92
N GLY A 347 -17.26 12.98 -25.13
CA GLY A 347 -17.48 11.79 -24.29
C GLY A 347 -18.88 11.18 -24.42
N LEU A 348 -19.58 11.40 -25.53
CA LEU A 348 -20.96 10.91 -25.72
C LEU A 348 -20.98 9.39 -25.88
N LYS A 349 -21.82 8.70 -25.11
CA LYS A 349 -21.85 7.23 -25.05
C LYS A 349 -22.57 6.63 -26.27
N PRO A 350 -21.97 5.69 -27.03
CA PRO A 350 -22.60 5.03 -28.19
C PRO A 350 -23.64 3.97 -27.81
N ASN A 351 -23.56 3.46 -26.58
CA ASN A 351 -24.53 2.58 -25.91
C ASN A 351 -24.41 2.80 -24.37
N PRO A 352 -25.30 2.26 -23.54
CA PRO A 352 -25.27 2.47 -22.08
C PRO A 352 -24.00 1.98 -21.37
N LEU A 353 -23.33 0.96 -21.90
CA LEU A 353 -22.22 0.22 -21.27
C LEU A 353 -20.86 0.44 -21.95
N PHE A 354 -20.74 1.45 -22.81
CA PHE A 354 -19.45 1.90 -23.33
C PHE A 354 -19.27 3.38 -23.02
N ASP A 355 -18.29 3.71 -22.18
CA ASP A 355 -17.97 5.09 -21.80
C ASP A 355 -16.64 5.50 -22.44
N PRO A 356 -16.66 6.33 -23.50
CA PRO A 356 -15.43 6.78 -24.16
C PRO A 356 -14.48 7.55 -23.24
N SER A 357 -15.01 8.33 -22.30
CA SER A 357 -14.21 9.14 -21.39
C SER A 357 -13.48 8.25 -20.39
N TYR A 358 -14.19 7.29 -19.80
CA TYR A 358 -13.60 6.27 -18.94
C TYR A 358 -12.55 5.46 -19.70
N TYR A 359 -12.91 4.93 -20.88
CA TYR A 359 -12.01 4.10 -21.67
C TYR A 359 -10.69 4.81 -21.99
N LEU A 360 -10.74 6.08 -22.40
CA LEU A 360 -9.54 6.89 -22.68
C LEU A 360 -8.76 7.30 -21.41
N SER A 361 -9.42 7.36 -20.25
CA SER A 361 -8.76 7.62 -18.96
C SER A 361 -7.91 6.44 -18.51
N GLN A 362 -8.40 5.20 -18.74
CA GLN A 362 -7.69 3.96 -18.40
C GLN A 362 -6.65 3.59 -19.47
N ASN A 363 -6.90 3.96 -20.72
CA ASN A 363 -6.09 3.56 -21.87
C ASN A 363 -5.34 4.77 -22.46
N LEU A 364 -4.33 5.24 -21.74
CA LEU A 364 -3.54 6.43 -22.12
C LEU A 364 -2.80 6.27 -23.45
N ASP A 365 -2.49 5.04 -23.87
CA ASP A 365 -1.93 4.71 -25.17
C ASP A 365 -2.92 5.00 -26.32
N VAL A 366 -4.18 4.58 -26.17
CA VAL A 366 -5.28 4.87 -27.11
C VAL A 366 -5.51 6.38 -27.20
N ARG A 367 -5.54 7.06 -26.04
CA ARG A 367 -5.69 8.52 -25.96
C ARG A 367 -4.55 9.27 -26.65
N LYS A 368 -3.29 8.89 -26.41
CA LYS A 368 -2.11 9.56 -27.00
C LYS A 368 -2.05 9.40 -28.52
N LEU A 369 -2.49 8.25 -29.03
CA LEU A 369 -2.51 7.98 -30.47
C LEU A 369 -3.73 8.59 -31.17
N GLY A 370 -4.68 9.17 -30.43
CA GLY A 370 -5.92 9.71 -30.99
C GLY A 370 -6.79 8.65 -31.66
N ILE A 371 -6.65 7.39 -31.24
CA ILE A 371 -7.43 6.28 -31.80
C ILE A 371 -8.85 6.38 -31.27
N ASN A 372 -9.83 6.13 -32.14
CA ASN A 372 -11.23 6.07 -31.74
C ASN A 372 -11.44 4.96 -30.68
N PRO A 373 -11.93 5.28 -29.48
CA PRO A 373 -11.99 4.33 -28.37
C PRO A 373 -12.92 3.15 -28.64
N LEU A 374 -14.07 3.38 -29.28
CA LEU A 374 -15.02 2.31 -29.62
C LEU A 374 -14.41 1.37 -30.67
N ALA A 375 -13.75 1.95 -31.69
CA ALA A 375 -13.08 1.16 -32.72
C ALA A 375 -11.95 0.31 -32.13
N HIS A 376 -11.15 0.92 -31.26
CA HIS A 376 -10.08 0.21 -30.56
C HIS A 376 -10.63 -0.97 -29.75
N TYR A 377 -11.69 -0.75 -28.98
CA TYR A 377 -12.29 -1.80 -28.16
C TYR A 377 -12.85 -2.96 -28.99
N LEU A 378 -13.58 -2.66 -30.07
CA LEU A 378 -14.14 -3.65 -30.99
C LEU A 378 -13.06 -4.53 -31.65
N GLU A 379 -11.94 -3.93 -32.07
CA GLU A 379 -10.93 -4.66 -32.84
C GLU A 379 -9.92 -5.41 -31.96
N ILE A 380 -9.49 -4.79 -30.86
CA ILE A 380 -8.32 -5.22 -30.07
C ILE A 380 -8.62 -5.18 -28.56
N GLY A 381 -9.18 -4.07 -28.06
CA GLY A 381 -9.24 -3.82 -26.62
C GLY A 381 -10.03 -4.84 -25.83
N ALA A 382 -11.12 -5.37 -26.39
CA ALA A 382 -11.88 -6.48 -25.79
C ALA A 382 -11.02 -7.74 -25.59
N LYS A 383 -10.17 -8.09 -26.57
CA LYS A 383 -9.29 -9.26 -26.52
C LYS A 383 -8.12 -9.07 -25.55
N GLU A 384 -7.70 -7.84 -25.36
CA GLU A 384 -6.70 -7.46 -24.36
C GLU A 384 -7.30 -7.37 -22.94
N GLY A 385 -8.60 -7.61 -22.77
CA GLY A 385 -9.27 -7.53 -21.47
C GLY A 385 -9.42 -6.10 -20.95
N ARG A 386 -9.39 -5.07 -21.81
CA ARG A 386 -9.59 -3.67 -21.42
C ARG A 386 -11.05 -3.42 -21.07
N ASP A 387 -11.33 -2.60 -20.07
CA ASP A 387 -12.70 -2.41 -19.59
C ASP A 387 -13.40 -1.24 -20.31
N PRO A 388 -14.59 -1.47 -20.93
CA PRO A 388 -15.36 -0.45 -21.63
C PRO A 388 -16.10 0.51 -20.70
N HIS A 389 -16.30 0.13 -19.44
CA HIS A 389 -17.09 0.84 -18.44
C HIS A 389 -16.60 0.51 -17.02
N PRO A 390 -16.71 1.41 -16.02
CA PRO A 390 -16.33 1.09 -14.63
C PRO A 390 -17.06 -0.14 -14.05
N LEU A 391 -18.30 -0.38 -14.49
CA LEU A 391 -19.13 -1.50 -14.05
C LEU A 391 -19.15 -2.70 -15.01
N PHE A 392 -18.24 -2.77 -15.98
CA PHE A 392 -18.10 -3.94 -16.85
C PHE A 392 -16.62 -4.31 -16.98
N SER A 393 -16.26 -5.48 -16.47
CA SER A 393 -14.89 -5.99 -16.58
C SER A 393 -14.79 -7.05 -17.67
N SER A 394 -14.06 -6.75 -18.74
CA SER A 394 -13.89 -7.68 -19.87
C SER A 394 -13.14 -8.93 -19.44
N SER A 395 -12.10 -8.77 -18.61
CA SER A 395 -11.28 -9.88 -18.12
C SER A 395 -12.04 -10.79 -17.16
N TYR A 396 -12.81 -10.20 -16.23
CA TYR A 396 -13.67 -10.95 -15.32
C TYR A 396 -14.75 -11.74 -16.06
N TYR A 397 -15.46 -11.08 -17.00
CA TYR A 397 -16.52 -11.71 -17.77
C TYR A 397 -16.01 -12.89 -18.60
N LEU A 398 -14.84 -12.76 -19.23
CA LEU A 398 -14.21 -13.85 -19.97
C LEU A 398 -13.68 -14.97 -19.06
N ALA A 399 -13.26 -14.66 -17.83
CA ALA A 399 -12.83 -15.67 -16.87
C ALA A 399 -13.99 -16.55 -16.38
N GLN A 400 -15.19 -15.97 -16.23
CA GLN A 400 -16.41 -16.72 -15.96
C GLN A 400 -16.91 -17.52 -17.19
N ASN A 401 -16.59 -17.03 -18.40
CA ASN A 401 -17.08 -17.56 -19.66
C ASN A 401 -15.94 -17.97 -20.61
N PRO A 402 -15.09 -18.95 -20.21
CA PRO A 402 -13.89 -19.30 -20.97
C PRO A 402 -14.18 -19.81 -22.39
N ASP A 403 -15.38 -20.32 -22.64
CA ASP A 403 -15.82 -20.80 -23.96
C ASP A 403 -15.92 -19.69 -25.02
N LEU A 404 -16.05 -18.42 -24.61
CA LEU A 404 -16.10 -17.26 -25.52
C LEU A 404 -14.73 -16.91 -26.11
N ILE A 405 -13.65 -17.22 -25.38
CA ILE A 405 -12.27 -16.88 -25.75
C ILE A 405 -11.86 -17.50 -27.11
N PRO A 406 -11.98 -18.82 -27.34
CA PRO A 406 -11.60 -19.42 -28.63
C PRO A 406 -12.51 -18.97 -29.80
N LEU A 407 -13.73 -18.51 -29.51
CA LEU A 407 -14.66 -17.99 -30.51
C LEU A 407 -14.36 -16.54 -30.90
N GLY A 408 -13.49 -15.84 -30.16
CA GLY A 408 -13.14 -14.45 -30.41
C GLY A 408 -14.32 -13.49 -30.24
N ILE A 409 -15.34 -13.91 -29.48
CA ILE A 409 -16.56 -13.14 -29.24
C ILE A 409 -16.23 -11.96 -28.33
N ASN A 410 -16.73 -10.77 -28.68
CA ASN A 410 -16.57 -9.59 -27.85
C ASN A 410 -17.41 -9.73 -26.56
N PRO A 411 -16.80 -9.60 -25.36
CA PRO A 411 -17.49 -9.89 -24.10
C PRO A 411 -18.65 -8.93 -23.83
N LEU A 412 -18.47 -7.63 -24.11
CA LEU A 412 -19.56 -6.66 -23.94
C LEU A 412 -20.71 -6.91 -24.91
N ALA A 413 -20.40 -7.24 -26.17
CA ALA A 413 -21.44 -7.57 -27.15
C ALA A 413 -22.21 -8.83 -26.73
N ASN A 414 -21.51 -9.87 -26.26
CA ASN A 414 -22.15 -11.07 -25.75
C ASN A 414 -23.03 -10.80 -24.52
N TYR A 415 -22.58 -9.99 -23.56
CA TYR A 415 -23.40 -9.62 -22.40
C TYR A 415 -24.70 -8.92 -22.81
N LEU A 416 -24.63 -8.01 -23.78
CA LEU A 416 -25.76 -7.26 -24.30
C LEU A 416 -26.74 -8.12 -25.12
N GLU A 417 -26.26 -9.15 -25.82
CA GLU A 417 -27.07 -9.98 -26.72
C GLU A 417 -27.61 -11.27 -26.08
N ALA A 418 -26.85 -11.91 -25.18
CA ALA A 418 -27.18 -13.25 -24.65
C ALA A 418 -26.85 -13.43 -23.16
N GLY A 419 -25.79 -12.78 -22.66
CA GLY A 419 -25.29 -13.04 -21.30
C GLY A 419 -26.25 -12.69 -20.17
N THR A 420 -27.25 -11.85 -20.44
CA THR A 420 -28.35 -11.56 -19.51
C THR A 420 -29.24 -12.78 -19.27
N GLU A 421 -29.62 -13.53 -20.31
CA GLU A 421 -30.47 -14.72 -20.19
C GLU A 421 -29.72 -15.88 -19.51
N GLU A 422 -28.39 -15.90 -19.66
CA GLU A 422 -27.50 -16.90 -19.08
C GLU A 422 -27.11 -16.57 -17.62
N GLY A 423 -27.49 -15.39 -17.11
CA GLY A 423 -27.27 -14.97 -15.73
C GLY A 423 -25.82 -14.62 -15.41
N HIS A 424 -25.03 -14.19 -16.40
CA HIS A 424 -23.61 -13.87 -16.21
C HIS A 424 -23.39 -12.51 -15.54
N ASP A 425 -22.38 -12.42 -14.69
CA ASP A 425 -22.05 -11.20 -13.94
C ASP A 425 -21.11 -10.30 -14.76
N PRO A 426 -21.46 -9.03 -15.01
CA PRO A 426 -20.61 -8.12 -15.79
C PRO A 426 -19.38 -7.63 -15.02
N HIS A 427 -19.40 -7.71 -13.68
CA HIS A 427 -18.35 -7.18 -12.79
C HIS A 427 -18.44 -7.85 -11.41
N PRO A 428 -17.32 -8.02 -10.66
CA PRO A 428 -17.34 -8.60 -9.30
C PRO A 428 -18.27 -7.93 -8.28
N LEU A 429 -18.69 -6.68 -8.53
CA LEU A 429 -19.59 -5.92 -7.66
C LEU A 429 -21.01 -5.82 -8.21
N PHE A 430 -21.36 -6.61 -9.22
CA PHE A 430 -22.72 -6.66 -9.76
C PHE A 430 -23.16 -8.11 -9.89
N ASP A 431 -24.11 -8.51 -9.06
CA ASP A 431 -24.65 -9.87 -9.00
C ASP A 431 -25.96 -9.89 -9.81
N THR A 432 -25.88 -10.45 -11.02
CA THR A 432 -27.00 -10.50 -11.97
C THR A 432 -28.18 -11.31 -11.41
N PRO A 433 -28.01 -12.55 -10.92
CA PRO A 433 -29.09 -13.31 -10.29
C PRO A 433 -29.78 -12.58 -9.13
N TYR A 434 -29.01 -12.02 -8.20
CA TYR A 434 -29.54 -11.24 -7.07
C TYR A 434 -30.34 -10.04 -7.55
N TYR A 435 -29.79 -9.27 -8.50
CA TYR A 435 -30.43 -8.07 -9.00
C TYR A 435 -31.77 -8.39 -9.68
N LEU A 436 -31.82 -9.45 -10.48
CA LEU A 436 -33.06 -9.92 -11.13
C LEU A 436 -34.11 -10.40 -10.11
N GLU A 437 -33.69 -11.07 -9.03
CA GLU A 437 -34.60 -11.50 -7.95
C GLU A 437 -35.24 -10.29 -7.25
N GLN A 438 -34.46 -9.23 -7.01
CA GLN A 438 -34.96 -8.00 -6.39
C GLN A 438 -35.74 -7.10 -7.37
N CYS A 439 -35.44 -7.18 -8.67
CA CYS A 439 -35.93 -6.25 -9.70
C CYS A 439 -36.74 -6.97 -10.78
N SER A 440 -37.91 -7.50 -10.41
CA SER A 440 -38.79 -8.23 -11.35
C SER A 440 -39.27 -7.42 -12.57
N ASP A 441 -39.17 -6.09 -12.52
CA ASP A 441 -39.55 -5.19 -13.61
C ASP A 441 -38.51 -5.10 -14.74
N VAL A 442 -37.27 -5.56 -14.53
CA VAL A 442 -36.20 -5.57 -15.55
C VAL A 442 -36.69 -6.21 -16.86
N GLU A 443 -37.35 -7.37 -16.76
CA GLU A 443 -37.89 -8.11 -17.92
C GLU A 443 -38.85 -7.26 -18.77
N SER A 444 -39.67 -6.43 -18.13
CA SER A 444 -40.66 -5.58 -18.81
C SER A 444 -40.04 -4.40 -19.57
N THR A 445 -38.79 -4.04 -19.26
CA THR A 445 -38.09 -2.92 -19.89
C THR A 445 -37.30 -3.31 -21.13
N GLY A 446 -36.98 -4.60 -21.30
CA GLY A 446 -36.07 -5.09 -22.33
C GLY A 446 -34.61 -4.63 -22.18
N MET A 447 -34.24 -4.05 -21.02
CA MET A 447 -32.87 -3.65 -20.71
C MET A 447 -32.12 -4.83 -20.07
N THR A 448 -30.79 -4.83 -20.22
CA THR A 448 -29.95 -5.71 -19.39
C THR A 448 -30.02 -5.29 -17.91
N PRO A 449 -29.78 -6.20 -16.94
CA PRO A 449 -29.74 -5.88 -15.51
C PRO A 449 -28.84 -4.68 -15.18
N LEU A 450 -27.63 -4.64 -15.74
CA LEU A 450 -26.70 -3.55 -15.51
C LEU A 450 -27.17 -2.23 -16.16
N GLU A 451 -27.74 -2.27 -17.36
CA GLU A 451 -28.35 -1.08 -17.97
C GLU A 451 -29.52 -0.56 -17.11
N HIS A 452 -30.39 -1.46 -16.64
CA HIS A 452 -31.50 -1.13 -15.77
C HIS A 452 -31.01 -0.44 -14.49
N TYR A 453 -29.95 -0.96 -13.87
CA TYR A 453 -29.31 -0.32 -12.71
C TYR A 453 -28.82 1.09 -13.03
N LEU A 454 -28.06 1.26 -14.10
CA LEU A 454 -27.48 2.56 -14.48
C LEU A 454 -28.55 3.64 -14.75
N ARG A 455 -29.69 3.24 -15.33
CA ARG A 455 -30.72 4.19 -15.79
C ARG A 455 -31.83 4.43 -14.78
N ILE A 456 -32.21 3.39 -14.04
CA ILE A 456 -33.39 3.37 -13.16
C ILE A 456 -32.98 2.97 -11.75
N GLY A 457 -32.44 1.76 -11.58
CA GLY A 457 -32.26 1.12 -10.27
C GLY A 457 -31.40 1.92 -9.29
N ALA A 458 -30.30 2.51 -9.74
CA ALA A 458 -29.43 3.34 -8.90
C ALA A 458 -30.16 4.56 -8.31
N LYS A 459 -31.04 5.21 -9.09
CA LYS A 459 -31.82 6.37 -8.63
C LYS A 459 -32.94 5.99 -7.67
N GLU A 460 -33.43 4.77 -7.77
CA GLU A 460 -34.42 4.20 -6.86
C GLU A 460 -33.79 3.57 -5.61
N GLY A 461 -32.46 3.65 -5.47
CA GLY A 461 -31.74 3.09 -4.32
C GLY A 461 -31.66 1.57 -4.32
N ARG A 462 -31.80 0.91 -5.48
CA ARG A 462 -31.68 -0.55 -5.60
C ARG A 462 -30.24 -1.01 -5.39
N ASN A 463 -30.05 -2.19 -4.82
CA ASN A 463 -28.74 -2.72 -4.50
C ASN A 463 -28.22 -3.61 -5.64
N PRO A 464 -26.99 -3.39 -6.13
CA PRO A 464 -26.42 -4.17 -7.24
C PRO A 464 -25.88 -5.55 -6.81
N ASN A 465 -25.66 -5.76 -5.51
CA ASN A 465 -25.27 -7.04 -4.91
C ASN A 465 -25.62 -7.00 -3.39
N PRO A 466 -25.58 -8.14 -2.67
CA PRO A 466 -25.91 -8.20 -1.24
C PRO A 466 -25.01 -7.39 -0.31
N LEU A 467 -23.78 -7.06 -0.73
CA LEU A 467 -22.76 -6.35 0.06
C LEU A 467 -22.67 -4.86 -0.27
N PHE A 468 -23.53 -4.32 -1.14
CA PHE A 468 -23.55 -2.90 -1.46
C PHE A 468 -24.96 -2.32 -1.22
N ASP A 469 -25.07 -1.48 -0.19
CA ASP A 469 -26.30 -0.78 0.15
C ASP A 469 -26.26 0.63 -0.45
N SER A 470 -26.98 0.83 -1.57
CA SER A 470 -27.01 2.10 -2.29
C SER A 470 -27.56 3.24 -1.43
N SER A 471 -28.53 2.96 -0.56
CA SER A 471 -29.15 3.98 0.29
C SER A 471 -28.23 4.39 1.44
N TYR A 472 -27.59 3.40 2.09
CA TYR A 472 -26.57 3.65 3.10
C TYR A 472 -25.40 4.43 2.51
N TYR A 473 -24.90 4.00 1.34
CA TYR A 473 -23.75 4.63 0.70
C TYR A 473 -24.01 6.11 0.38
N LEU A 474 -25.16 6.44 -0.21
CA LEU A 474 -25.54 7.84 -0.49
C LEU A 474 -25.72 8.68 0.78
N ALA A 475 -26.22 8.07 1.86
CA ALA A 475 -26.37 8.75 3.14
C ALA A 475 -25.04 9.10 3.81
N HIS A 476 -23.96 8.38 3.50
CA HIS A 476 -22.63 8.57 4.12
C HIS A 476 -21.59 9.19 3.17
N ALA A 477 -21.81 9.13 1.86
CA ALA A 477 -20.97 9.74 0.83
C ALA A 477 -21.74 10.84 0.10
N HIS A 478 -22.05 11.95 0.78
CA HIS A 478 -22.88 13.05 0.24
C HIS A 478 -22.38 13.65 -1.10
N GLU A 479 -21.09 13.55 -1.37
CA GLU A 479 -20.49 13.98 -2.64
C GLU A 479 -20.85 13.07 -3.83
N ALA A 480 -21.27 11.83 -3.57
CA ALA A 480 -21.68 10.89 -4.60
C ALA A 480 -22.87 11.44 -5.41
N GLU A 481 -23.86 12.03 -4.75
CA GLU A 481 -25.02 12.65 -5.41
C GLU A 481 -24.62 13.80 -6.35
N LEU A 482 -23.60 14.57 -5.96
CA LEU A 482 -23.11 15.72 -6.73
C LEU A 482 -22.24 15.32 -7.93
N SER A 483 -21.72 14.10 -7.95
CA SER A 483 -20.81 13.60 -8.99
C SER A 483 -21.49 13.28 -10.32
N GLY A 484 -22.81 13.04 -10.30
CA GLY A 484 -23.57 12.54 -11.46
C GLY A 484 -23.31 11.06 -11.79
N MET A 485 -22.50 10.36 -11.00
CA MET A 485 -22.27 8.91 -11.10
C MET A 485 -23.34 8.14 -10.32
N THR A 486 -23.55 6.86 -10.66
CA THR A 486 -24.30 5.96 -9.77
C THR A 486 -23.53 5.69 -8.47
N PRO A 487 -24.21 5.27 -7.38
CA PRO A 487 -23.55 4.94 -6.11
C PRO A 487 -22.38 3.96 -6.27
N LEU A 488 -22.58 2.89 -7.04
CA LEU A 488 -21.55 1.87 -7.26
C LEU A 488 -20.36 2.39 -8.10
N GLU A 489 -20.61 3.20 -9.13
CA GLU A 489 -19.55 3.86 -9.90
C GLU A 489 -18.72 4.80 -9.03
N HIS A 490 -19.39 5.62 -8.21
CA HIS A 490 -18.72 6.53 -7.30
C HIS A 490 -17.86 5.77 -6.30
N TYR A 491 -18.38 4.68 -5.70
CA TYR A 491 -17.59 3.83 -4.80
C TYR A 491 -16.34 3.26 -5.46
N LEU A 492 -16.47 2.71 -6.67
CA LEU A 492 -15.36 2.10 -7.40
C LEU A 492 -14.26 3.10 -7.76
N LEU A 493 -14.62 4.28 -8.23
CA LEU A 493 -13.67 5.26 -8.75
C LEU A 493 -13.10 6.17 -7.67
N ILE A 494 -13.87 6.49 -6.64
CA ILE A 494 -13.57 7.54 -5.65
C ILE A 494 -13.74 7.01 -4.23
N GLY A 495 -14.94 6.54 -3.90
CA GLY A 495 -15.35 6.31 -2.51
C GLY A 495 -14.49 5.32 -1.75
N ALA A 496 -14.19 4.16 -2.32
CA ALA A 496 -13.42 3.13 -1.64
C ALA A 496 -12.02 3.63 -1.24
N LYS A 497 -11.37 4.42 -2.12
CA LYS A 497 -10.06 5.04 -1.84
C LYS A 497 -10.12 6.14 -0.78
N ARG A 498 -11.30 6.70 -0.54
CA ARG A 498 -11.56 7.69 0.51
C ARG A 498 -12.06 7.06 1.82
N GLY A 499 -12.11 5.72 1.90
CA GLY A 499 -12.62 5.02 3.06
C GLY A 499 -14.14 5.13 3.24
N CYS A 500 -14.90 5.40 2.17
CA CYS A 500 -16.36 5.34 2.24
C CYS A 500 -16.82 3.88 2.28
N ASP A 501 -17.70 3.53 3.20
CA ASP A 501 -18.15 2.14 3.40
C ASP A 501 -19.32 1.76 2.48
N PRO A 502 -19.27 0.61 1.80
CA PRO A 502 -20.34 0.18 0.89
C PRO A 502 -21.60 -0.31 1.62
N ASN A 503 -21.49 -0.66 2.90
CA ASN A 503 -22.59 -1.04 3.79
C ASN A 503 -22.12 -0.90 5.27
N PRO A 504 -23.04 -0.93 6.27
CA PRO A 504 -22.68 -0.76 7.69
C PRO A 504 -21.71 -1.80 8.28
N LEU A 505 -21.53 -2.95 7.63
CA LEU A 505 -20.74 -4.08 8.11
C LEU A 505 -19.43 -4.28 7.34
N PHE A 506 -19.09 -3.38 6.41
CA PHE A 506 -17.82 -3.41 5.69
C PHE A 506 -17.10 -2.07 5.89
N ASP A 507 -16.11 -2.07 6.76
CA ASP A 507 -15.25 -0.92 7.05
C ASP A 507 -14.08 -0.95 6.06
N SER A 508 -14.13 -0.08 5.05
CA SER A 508 -13.17 -0.06 3.94
C SER A 508 -11.77 0.32 4.43
N SER A 509 -11.68 1.23 5.40
CA SER A 509 -10.42 1.63 6.02
C SER A 509 -9.82 0.47 6.81
N TYR A 510 -10.58 -0.12 7.73
CA TYR A 510 -10.16 -1.30 8.49
C TYR A 510 -9.75 -2.46 7.58
N TYR A 511 -10.49 -2.69 6.49
CA TYR A 511 -10.17 -3.76 5.57
C TYR A 511 -8.81 -3.51 4.90
N LEU A 512 -8.57 -2.34 4.32
CA LEU A 512 -7.28 -2.00 3.70
C LEU A 512 -6.13 -2.03 4.73
N ASP A 513 -6.41 -1.64 5.96
CA ASP A 513 -5.47 -1.65 7.09
C ASP A 513 -4.98 -3.03 7.48
N LYS A 514 -5.90 -3.99 7.58
CA LYS A 514 -5.55 -5.39 7.89
C LYS A 514 -4.94 -6.11 6.69
N ASN A 515 -5.07 -5.54 5.50
CA ASN A 515 -4.78 -6.17 4.22
C ASN A 515 -3.90 -5.25 3.36
N GLY A 516 -2.72 -4.89 3.88
CA GLY A 516 -1.83 -3.93 3.24
C GLY A 516 -1.41 -4.30 1.81
N ASP A 517 -1.44 -5.59 1.46
CA ASP A 517 -1.23 -6.08 0.10
C ASP A 517 -2.30 -5.57 -0.89
N VAL A 518 -3.56 -5.49 -0.46
CA VAL A 518 -4.69 -5.02 -1.29
C VAL A 518 -4.54 -3.55 -1.63
N ASP A 519 -4.13 -2.75 -0.64
CA ASP A 519 -3.92 -1.32 -0.80
C ASP A 519 -2.66 -1.04 -1.66
N GLU A 520 -1.57 -1.79 -1.45
CA GLU A 520 -0.36 -1.65 -2.27
C GLU A 520 -0.61 -1.92 -3.75
N GLU A 521 -1.47 -2.87 -4.08
CA GLU A 521 -1.90 -3.17 -5.45
C GLU A 521 -2.97 -2.18 -5.98
N GLY A 522 -3.53 -1.34 -5.12
CA GLY A 522 -4.58 -0.37 -5.48
C GLY A 522 -5.91 -1.01 -5.86
N VAL A 523 -6.15 -2.24 -5.40
CA VAL A 523 -7.36 -3.02 -5.68
C VAL A 523 -8.51 -2.50 -4.80
N ASN A 524 -9.72 -2.45 -5.36
CA ASN A 524 -10.89 -2.07 -4.59
C ASN A 524 -11.15 -3.09 -3.44
N PRO A 525 -11.30 -2.64 -2.18
CA PRO A 525 -11.37 -3.53 -1.01
C PRO A 525 -12.57 -4.48 -1.05
N LEU A 526 -13.76 -4.00 -1.43
CA LEU A 526 -14.94 -4.87 -1.55
C LEU A 526 -14.78 -5.87 -2.70
N SER A 527 -14.27 -5.42 -3.85
CA SER A 527 -14.01 -6.32 -4.99
C SER A 527 -13.02 -7.41 -4.62
N HIS A 528 -11.95 -7.06 -3.89
CA HIS A 528 -10.99 -8.02 -3.38
C HIS A 528 -11.65 -8.99 -2.41
N TYR A 529 -12.42 -8.49 -1.44
CA TYR A 529 -13.10 -9.31 -0.46
C TYR A 529 -14.01 -10.36 -1.12
N ILE A 530 -14.84 -9.95 -2.08
CA ILE A 530 -15.73 -10.88 -2.81
C ILE A 530 -14.93 -11.98 -3.52
N GLN A 531 -13.83 -11.61 -4.19
CA GLN A 531 -13.04 -12.55 -4.98
C GLN A 531 -12.14 -13.48 -4.15
N THR A 532 -11.81 -13.15 -2.90
CA THR A 532 -10.82 -13.88 -2.07
C THR A 532 -11.37 -14.45 -0.76
N SER A 533 -12.56 -14.04 -0.33
CA SER A 533 -13.13 -14.41 0.98
C SER A 533 -13.22 -15.92 1.25
N SER A 534 -13.38 -16.74 0.20
CA SER A 534 -13.46 -18.20 0.31
C SER A 534 -12.12 -18.87 0.64
N SER A 535 -10.98 -18.20 0.47
CA SER A 535 -9.65 -18.80 0.64
C SER A 535 -8.77 -18.13 1.69
N GLU A 536 -9.07 -16.90 2.12
CA GLU A 536 -8.17 -16.10 2.97
C GLU A 536 -8.76 -15.62 4.30
N TYR A 537 -10.06 -15.81 4.55
CA TYR A 537 -10.72 -15.47 5.82
C TYR A 537 -10.39 -14.06 6.36
N ARG A 538 -10.41 -13.05 5.48
CA ARG A 538 -10.17 -11.65 5.84
C ARG A 538 -11.39 -11.06 6.54
N ASP A 539 -11.16 -10.20 7.53
CA ASP A 539 -12.22 -9.66 8.40
C ASP A 539 -12.75 -8.34 7.82
N PRO A 540 -14.07 -8.18 7.59
CA PRO A 540 -14.63 -6.97 6.96
C PRO A 540 -14.81 -5.79 7.94
N ASN A 541 -14.80 -6.05 9.25
CA ASN A 541 -14.86 -5.04 10.31
C ASN A 541 -14.33 -5.63 11.64
N PRO A 542 -14.06 -4.80 12.67
CA PRO A 542 -13.50 -5.28 13.95
C PRO A 542 -14.34 -6.30 14.75
N LEU A 543 -15.66 -6.41 14.50
CA LEU A 543 -16.57 -7.32 15.22
C LEU A 543 -17.00 -8.54 14.38
N PHE A 544 -16.40 -8.73 13.21
CA PHE A 544 -16.67 -9.85 12.32
C PHE A 544 -15.37 -10.63 12.06
N ASP A 545 -15.24 -11.79 12.70
CA ASP A 545 -14.13 -12.72 12.48
C ASP A 545 -14.55 -13.75 11.45
N SER A 546 -14.03 -13.63 10.23
CA SER A 546 -14.38 -14.50 9.10
C SER A 546 -13.98 -15.96 9.34
N ALA A 547 -12.88 -16.20 10.04
CA ALA A 547 -12.44 -17.56 10.36
C ALA A 547 -13.34 -18.20 11.43
N PHE A 548 -13.65 -17.45 12.50
CA PHE A 548 -14.65 -17.86 13.50
C PHE A 548 -15.99 -18.15 12.85
N TYR A 549 -16.47 -17.25 11.98
CA TYR A 549 -17.77 -17.38 11.34
C TYR A 549 -17.83 -18.63 10.46
N MET A 550 -16.82 -18.86 9.62
CA MET A 550 -16.75 -20.06 8.77
C MET A 550 -16.73 -21.34 9.61
N ASN A 551 -15.91 -21.40 10.66
CA ASN A 551 -15.76 -22.60 11.49
C ASN A 551 -17.07 -23.01 12.20
N HIS A 552 -17.90 -22.03 12.59
CA HIS A 552 -19.19 -22.30 13.23
C HIS A 552 -20.33 -22.51 12.22
N ASN A 553 -20.13 -22.16 10.96
CA ASN A 553 -21.15 -22.14 9.91
C ASN A 553 -20.63 -22.78 8.61
N PRO A 554 -20.38 -24.10 8.59
CA PRO A 554 -19.84 -24.78 7.40
C PRO A 554 -20.81 -24.80 6.21
N ASP A 555 -22.06 -24.37 6.40
CA ASP A 555 -23.02 -24.16 5.31
C ASP A 555 -22.66 -22.96 4.41
N VAL A 556 -21.85 -22.01 4.87
CA VAL A 556 -21.33 -20.89 4.04
C VAL A 556 -20.66 -21.41 2.77
N ALA A 557 -19.76 -22.39 2.90
CA ALA A 557 -19.04 -22.96 1.77
C ALA A 557 -19.94 -23.76 0.80
N LYS A 558 -21.09 -24.27 1.27
CA LYS A 558 -22.04 -25.02 0.43
C LYS A 558 -22.86 -24.10 -0.47
N GLU A 559 -23.18 -22.90 0.02
CA GLU A 559 -23.97 -21.90 -0.71
C GLU A 559 -23.11 -21.04 -1.65
N GLY A 560 -21.78 -21.18 -1.62
CA GLY A 560 -20.87 -20.43 -2.49
C GLY A 560 -20.75 -18.93 -2.16
N MET A 561 -21.25 -18.50 -0.99
CA MET A 561 -21.29 -17.11 -0.55
C MET A 561 -20.03 -16.71 0.23
N THR A 562 -19.77 -15.40 0.28
CA THR A 562 -18.80 -14.85 1.25
C THR A 562 -19.33 -14.98 2.68
N THR A 563 -18.46 -14.91 3.71
CA THR A 563 -18.89 -15.00 5.11
C THR A 563 -19.83 -13.85 5.49
N LEU A 564 -19.51 -12.61 5.06
CA LEU A 564 -20.34 -11.44 5.31
C LEU A 564 -21.67 -11.51 4.56
N GLU A 565 -21.66 -11.95 3.30
CA GLU A 565 -22.87 -12.10 2.49
C GLU A 565 -23.82 -13.11 3.12
N HIS A 566 -23.32 -14.29 3.48
CA HIS A 566 -24.12 -15.29 4.17
C HIS A 566 -24.67 -14.73 5.50
N TYR A 567 -23.92 -13.92 6.24
CA TYR A 567 -24.44 -13.28 7.45
C TYR A 567 -25.59 -12.30 7.18
N LEU A 568 -25.43 -11.43 6.19
CA LEU A 568 -26.43 -10.43 5.80
C LEU A 568 -27.73 -11.06 5.29
N THR A 569 -27.64 -12.14 4.51
CA THR A 569 -28.81 -12.77 3.88
C THR A 569 -29.51 -13.79 4.80
N ILE A 570 -28.73 -14.61 5.50
CA ILE A 570 -29.20 -15.78 6.26
C ILE A 570 -28.82 -15.69 7.74
N GLY A 571 -27.57 -15.37 8.05
CA GLY A 571 -26.97 -15.62 9.35
C GLY A 571 -27.56 -14.80 10.49
N ALA A 572 -27.81 -13.51 10.27
CA ALA A 572 -28.45 -12.63 11.24
C ALA A 572 -29.83 -13.18 11.66
N LYS A 573 -30.66 -13.58 10.68
CA LYS A 573 -31.99 -14.16 10.91
C LYS A 573 -31.95 -15.49 11.67
N ARG A 574 -30.89 -16.28 11.44
CA ARG A 574 -30.63 -17.55 12.14
C ARG A 574 -29.84 -17.40 13.44
N LYS A 575 -29.65 -16.17 13.95
CA LYS A 575 -28.92 -15.87 15.19
C LYS A 575 -27.48 -16.39 15.21
N LYS A 576 -26.81 -16.46 14.04
CA LYS A 576 -25.40 -16.90 13.94
C LYS A 576 -24.47 -15.78 14.40
N SER A 577 -23.59 -16.03 15.37
CA SER A 577 -22.65 -15.03 15.92
C SER A 577 -21.53 -14.70 14.93
N THR A 578 -21.07 -13.45 14.91
CA THR A 578 -20.05 -12.96 13.95
C THR A 578 -18.63 -13.03 14.47
N SER A 579 -18.46 -13.05 15.79
CA SER A 579 -17.16 -13.19 16.47
C SER A 579 -17.36 -13.64 17.91
N GLU A 580 -16.27 -13.90 18.62
CA GLU A 580 -16.30 -14.07 20.08
C GLU A 580 -16.76 -12.80 20.82
N LEU A 581 -16.67 -11.63 20.16
CA LEU A 581 -17.01 -10.33 20.72
C LEU A 581 -18.47 -9.92 20.47
N PHE A 582 -19.18 -10.56 19.54
CA PHE A 582 -20.56 -10.25 19.21
C PHE A 582 -21.40 -11.52 19.01
N ASP A 583 -22.24 -11.81 20.01
CA ASP A 583 -23.20 -12.90 19.97
C ASP A 583 -24.56 -12.39 19.47
N THR A 584 -24.86 -12.72 18.22
CA THR A 584 -26.09 -12.30 17.53
C THR A 584 -27.35 -12.74 18.28
N GLY A 585 -27.37 -13.97 18.80
CA GLY A 585 -28.54 -14.53 19.46
C GLY A 585 -28.79 -13.87 20.80
N PHE A 586 -27.74 -13.76 21.62
CA PHE A 586 -27.75 -13.07 22.90
C PHE A 586 -28.16 -11.60 22.73
N TYR A 587 -27.58 -10.88 21.76
CA TYR A 587 -27.91 -9.48 21.53
C TYR A 587 -29.39 -9.29 21.20
N LEU A 588 -29.97 -10.13 20.32
CA LEU A 588 -31.40 -10.07 20.00
C LEU A 588 -32.29 -10.44 21.20
N ASP A 589 -31.86 -11.39 22.02
CA ASP A 589 -32.62 -11.82 23.21
C ASP A 589 -32.63 -10.73 24.30
N GLN A 590 -31.52 -9.99 24.47
CA GLN A 590 -31.42 -8.86 25.38
C GLN A 590 -32.10 -7.59 24.85
N ASN A 591 -32.29 -7.48 23.53
CA ASN A 591 -32.83 -6.30 22.87
C ASN A 591 -34.07 -6.63 22.01
N PRO A 592 -35.22 -6.96 22.63
CA PRO A 592 -36.44 -7.35 21.90
C PRO A 592 -37.02 -6.23 21.02
N ASP A 593 -36.67 -4.97 21.27
CA ASP A 593 -37.01 -3.83 20.43
C ASP A 593 -36.31 -3.92 19.06
N VAL A 594 -35.01 -4.24 19.06
CA VAL A 594 -34.22 -4.47 17.83
C VAL A 594 -34.71 -5.73 17.11
N ALA A 595 -34.99 -6.81 17.85
CA ALA A 595 -35.51 -8.03 17.25
C ALA A 595 -36.85 -7.83 16.51
N LYS A 596 -37.67 -6.86 16.93
CA LYS A 596 -38.96 -6.54 16.29
C LYS A 596 -38.83 -5.68 15.03
N THR A 597 -37.78 -4.88 14.90
CA THR A 597 -37.59 -4.03 13.70
C THR A 597 -37.12 -4.85 12.50
N GLY A 598 -36.45 -5.98 12.75
CA GLY A 598 -35.82 -6.79 11.70
C GLY A 598 -34.52 -6.20 11.14
N ILE A 599 -34.02 -5.10 11.73
CA ILE A 599 -32.72 -4.51 11.40
C ILE A 599 -31.62 -5.53 11.72
N ASN A 600 -30.55 -5.56 10.90
CA ASN A 600 -29.41 -6.42 11.18
C ASN A 600 -28.82 -6.07 12.57
N PRO A 601 -28.69 -7.05 13.48
CA PRO A 601 -28.31 -6.79 14.87
C PRO A 601 -26.89 -6.25 15.00
N LEU A 602 -25.94 -6.70 14.18
CA LEU A 602 -24.57 -6.17 14.20
C LEU A 602 -24.54 -4.74 13.65
N SER A 603 -25.28 -4.44 12.59
CA SER A 603 -25.37 -3.08 12.03
C SER A 603 -25.95 -2.12 13.07
N HIS A 604 -27.08 -2.50 13.70
CA HIS A 604 -27.65 -1.73 14.79
C HIS A 604 -26.64 -1.54 15.93
N TYR A 605 -25.90 -2.58 16.30
CA TYR A 605 -24.95 -2.49 17.41
C TYR A 605 -23.81 -1.49 17.12
N LEU A 606 -23.22 -1.57 15.93
CA LEU A 606 -22.14 -0.67 15.49
C LEU A 606 -22.62 0.78 15.36
N GLU A 607 -23.80 1.01 14.80
CA GLU A 607 -24.34 2.36 14.55
C GLU A 607 -24.86 3.04 15.83
N SER A 608 -25.51 2.29 16.72
CA SER A 608 -26.20 2.87 17.88
C SER A 608 -26.05 2.06 19.16
N GLY A 609 -26.06 0.73 19.09
CA GLY A 609 -26.12 -0.14 20.28
C GLY A 609 -24.96 0.06 21.25
N ILE A 610 -23.74 0.30 20.76
CA ILE A 610 -22.59 0.61 21.64
C ILE A 610 -22.83 1.93 22.39
N SER A 611 -23.29 2.97 21.69
CA SER A 611 -23.57 4.28 22.28
C SER A 611 -24.74 4.23 23.28
N GLU A 612 -25.70 3.35 23.03
CA GLU A 612 -26.82 3.03 23.92
C GLU A 612 -26.41 2.09 25.08
N ARG A 613 -25.13 1.71 25.15
CA ARG A 613 -24.54 0.85 26.19
C ARG A 613 -25.16 -0.56 26.22
N ARG A 614 -25.66 -1.06 25.09
CA ARG A 614 -26.21 -2.41 24.97
C ARG A 614 -25.09 -3.43 25.08
N ILE A 615 -25.40 -4.60 25.65
CA ILE A 615 -24.43 -5.69 25.82
C ILE A 615 -24.64 -6.68 24.68
N ALA A 616 -23.58 -6.94 23.91
CA ALA A 616 -23.60 -7.89 22.80
C ALA A 616 -22.78 -9.17 23.05
N ASN A 617 -22.01 -9.22 24.13
CA ASN A 617 -21.21 -10.38 24.49
C ASN A 617 -21.64 -10.92 25.87
N PRO A 618 -22.13 -12.18 25.98
CA PRO A 618 -22.51 -12.77 27.27
C PRO A 618 -21.35 -12.87 28.26
N GLN A 619 -20.09 -12.86 27.80
CA GLN A 619 -18.92 -12.86 28.69
C GLN A 619 -18.85 -11.61 29.58
N LEU A 620 -19.33 -10.45 29.11
CA LEU A 620 -19.43 -9.23 29.92
C LEU A 620 -20.30 -9.43 31.17
N GLU A 621 -21.32 -10.28 31.08
CA GLU A 621 -22.16 -10.61 32.22
C GLU A 621 -21.46 -11.56 33.19
N ARG A 622 -20.60 -12.45 32.67
CA ARG A 622 -19.90 -13.50 33.41
C ARG A 622 -18.65 -13.05 34.14
N PHE A 623 -18.07 -11.89 33.81
CA PHE A 623 -16.93 -11.36 34.55
C PHE A 623 -17.26 -11.24 36.04
N ARG A 624 -16.41 -11.83 36.88
CA ARG A 624 -16.49 -11.78 38.35
C ARG A 624 -16.14 -10.38 38.84
N PHE A 625 -15.17 -9.74 38.18
CA PHE A 625 -14.77 -8.36 38.44
C PHE A 625 -15.15 -7.48 37.26
N LYS A 626 -15.86 -6.37 37.52
CA LYS A 626 -16.23 -5.36 36.52
C LYS A 626 -15.70 -3.99 36.96
N PRO A 627 -14.37 -3.84 37.08
CA PRO A 627 -13.77 -2.62 37.61
C PRO A 627 -14.07 -1.44 36.69
N LYS A 628 -14.24 -0.26 37.28
CA LYS A 628 -14.28 0.96 36.47
C LYS A 628 -12.87 1.31 35.99
N ILE A 629 -12.72 1.53 34.69
CA ILE A 629 -11.45 1.98 34.08
C ILE A 629 -11.52 3.49 33.79
N SER A 630 -10.64 4.28 34.38
CA SER A 630 -10.53 5.71 34.08
C SER A 630 -9.46 5.96 33.03
N ILE A 631 -9.83 6.45 31.86
CA ILE A 631 -8.90 6.82 30.80
C ILE A 631 -8.46 8.27 30.99
N ILE A 632 -7.15 8.49 31.02
CA ILE A 632 -6.52 9.77 31.30
C ILE A 632 -5.98 10.33 29.98
N THR A 633 -6.48 11.50 29.58
CA THR A 633 -6.12 12.12 28.30
C THR A 633 -5.80 13.61 28.47
N PRO A 634 -4.52 14.00 28.50
CA PRO A 634 -4.14 15.41 28.39
C PRO A 634 -4.36 15.88 26.94
N VAL A 635 -4.98 17.04 26.74
CA VAL A 635 -5.31 17.59 25.41
C VAL A 635 -4.62 18.94 25.21
N TYR A 636 -3.99 19.15 24.06
CA TYR A 636 -3.43 20.45 23.67
C TYR A 636 -3.43 20.63 22.14
N ASN A 637 -4.28 21.55 21.64
CA ASN A 637 -4.28 22.00 20.24
C ASN A 637 -4.39 20.91 19.16
N THR A 638 -5.08 19.80 19.47
CA THR A 638 -5.34 18.70 18.54
C THR A 638 -6.12 19.17 17.30
N GLU A 639 -5.88 18.54 16.15
CA GLU A 639 -6.69 18.74 14.94
C GLU A 639 -8.13 18.24 15.15
N ASP A 640 -9.08 18.88 14.46
CA ASP A 640 -10.52 18.63 14.60
C ASP A 640 -10.89 17.15 14.39
N ARG A 641 -10.57 16.62 13.20
CA ARG A 641 -10.83 15.22 12.84
C ARG A 641 -10.19 14.25 13.83
N THR A 642 -8.92 14.48 14.17
CA THR A 642 -8.14 13.61 15.04
C THR A 642 -8.72 13.54 16.45
N LEU A 643 -9.15 14.68 17.01
CA LEU A 643 -9.78 14.71 18.33
C LEU A 643 -11.10 13.94 18.33
N HIS A 644 -11.92 14.07 17.29
CA HIS A 644 -13.15 13.27 17.14
C HIS A 644 -12.85 11.77 17.11
N GLU A 645 -11.86 11.32 16.32
CA GLU A 645 -11.46 9.92 16.23
C GLU A 645 -11.03 9.36 17.60
N THR A 646 -10.19 10.09 18.34
CA THR A 646 -9.75 9.70 19.69
C THR A 646 -10.93 9.55 20.66
N LEU A 647 -11.79 10.57 20.74
CA LEU A 647 -12.93 10.55 21.67
C LEU A 647 -13.97 9.46 21.31
N ASP A 648 -14.22 9.27 20.02
CA ASP A 648 -15.11 8.20 19.56
C ASP A 648 -14.53 6.81 19.83
N SER A 649 -13.21 6.62 19.76
CA SER A 649 -12.57 5.34 20.07
C SER A 649 -12.84 4.87 21.51
N VAL A 650 -12.93 5.80 22.46
CA VAL A 650 -13.30 5.52 23.86
C VAL A 650 -14.80 5.30 23.98
N ARG A 651 -15.62 6.13 23.32
CA ARG A 651 -17.09 5.97 23.32
C ARG A 651 -17.55 4.64 22.78
N ARG A 652 -16.82 4.09 21.80
CA ARG A 652 -17.12 2.83 21.12
C ARG A 652 -16.59 1.58 21.83
N GLN A 653 -16.01 1.69 23.03
CA GLN A 653 -15.52 0.52 23.76
C GLN A 653 -16.66 -0.46 24.12
N ILE A 654 -16.46 -1.75 23.84
CA ILE A 654 -17.41 -2.83 24.14
C ILE A 654 -17.67 -2.96 25.65
N TYR A 655 -16.62 -2.81 26.44
CA TYR A 655 -16.76 -2.72 27.89
C TYR A 655 -17.29 -1.34 28.26
N THR A 656 -18.40 -1.26 29.01
CA THR A 656 -19.13 0.01 29.21
C THR A 656 -18.82 0.74 30.51
N ASN A 657 -18.20 0.07 31.51
CA ASN A 657 -17.89 0.67 32.80
C ASN A 657 -16.53 1.40 32.77
N TRP A 658 -16.49 2.52 32.06
CA TRP A 658 -15.33 3.41 31.99
C TRP A 658 -15.73 4.87 32.26
N GLU A 659 -14.72 5.71 32.45
CA GLU A 659 -14.84 7.16 32.35
C GLU A 659 -13.63 7.72 31.62
N LEU A 660 -13.82 8.85 30.93
CA LEU A 660 -12.76 9.56 30.23
C LEU A 660 -12.50 10.86 30.97
N CYS A 661 -11.33 10.98 31.60
CA CYS A 661 -10.90 12.13 32.36
C CYS A 661 -9.92 12.95 31.50
N ILE A 662 -10.39 14.11 31.05
CA ILE A 662 -9.67 14.98 30.12
C ILE A 662 -9.20 16.24 30.83
N THR A 663 -7.94 16.60 30.66
CA THR A 663 -7.44 17.94 30.98
C THR A 663 -7.07 18.66 29.69
N ASP A 664 -7.78 19.73 29.34
CA ASP A 664 -7.30 20.68 28.32
C ASP A 664 -6.18 21.53 28.92
N ASP A 665 -4.95 21.32 28.47
CA ASP A 665 -3.74 22.00 28.96
C ASP A 665 -3.57 23.40 28.34
N GLY A 666 -4.65 24.16 28.30
CA GLY A 666 -4.69 25.53 27.78
C GLY A 666 -4.64 25.61 26.25
N SER A 667 -5.44 24.79 25.53
CA SER A 667 -5.54 24.88 24.08
C SER A 667 -5.93 26.29 23.62
N THR A 668 -5.18 26.79 22.64
CA THR A 668 -5.41 28.08 21.99
C THR A 668 -6.35 27.97 20.79
N ARG A 669 -6.49 26.77 20.22
CA ARG A 669 -7.42 26.50 19.12
C ARG A 669 -8.85 26.40 19.63
N ARG A 670 -9.72 27.22 19.05
CA ARG A 670 -11.10 27.39 19.52
C ARG A 670 -11.94 26.11 19.42
N HIS A 671 -11.80 25.36 18.32
CA HIS A 671 -12.59 24.15 18.08
C HIS A 671 -12.36 23.08 19.14
N VAL A 672 -11.16 22.98 19.73
CA VAL A 672 -10.85 21.98 20.76
C VAL A 672 -11.82 22.09 21.94
N LYS A 673 -12.05 23.30 22.46
CA LYS A 673 -12.96 23.51 23.59
C LYS A 673 -14.42 23.24 23.21
N GLU A 674 -14.80 23.55 21.98
CA GLU A 674 -16.13 23.32 21.43
C GLU A 674 -16.41 21.80 21.33
N ILE A 675 -15.49 21.04 20.73
CA ILE A 675 -15.57 19.58 20.60
C ILE A 675 -15.60 18.90 21.97
N LEU A 676 -14.70 19.27 22.88
CA LEU A 676 -14.68 18.69 24.22
C LEU A 676 -16.03 18.92 24.92
N SER A 677 -16.54 20.15 24.88
CA SER A 677 -17.84 20.49 25.49
C SER A 677 -19.00 19.72 24.86
N GLU A 678 -18.99 19.54 23.54
CA GLU A 678 -19.96 18.73 22.80
C GLU A 678 -19.94 17.27 23.28
N TYR A 679 -18.77 16.66 23.40
CA TYR A 679 -18.63 15.26 23.81
C TYR A 679 -19.06 15.02 25.26
N ALA A 680 -18.74 15.93 26.19
CA ALA A 680 -19.24 15.83 27.57
C ALA A 680 -20.76 16.02 27.66
N ALA A 681 -21.37 16.77 26.75
CA ALA A 681 -22.83 16.85 26.66
C ALA A 681 -23.46 15.56 26.08
N LYS A 682 -22.74 14.85 25.19
CA LYS A 682 -23.18 13.58 24.59
C LYS A 682 -23.05 12.37 25.51
N ASP A 683 -22.06 12.33 26.39
CA ASP A 683 -21.82 11.20 27.30
C ASP A 683 -21.32 11.65 28.68
N GLU A 684 -22.13 11.41 29.72
CA GLU A 684 -21.84 11.76 31.12
C GLU A 684 -20.56 11.11 31.68
N ARG A 685 -20.05 10.06 31.02
CA ARG A 685 -18.79 9.38 31.39
C ARG A 685 -17.56 10.22 31.02
N ILE A 686 -17.71 11.26 30.20
CA ILE A 686 -16.63 12.16 29.78
C ILE A 686 -16.59 13.37 30.71
N ARG A 687 -15.45 13.57 31.38
CA ARG A 687 -15.22 14.65 32.36
C ARG A 687 -14.07 15.50 31.89
N ILE A 688 -14.25 16.82 31.85
CA ILE A 688 -13.27 17.74 31.28
C ILE A 688 -12.88 18.81 32.30
N PHE A 689 -11.59 19.09 32.36
CA PHE A 689 -11.00 20.16 33.15
C PHE A 689 -10.22 21.09 32.23
N PHE A 690 -10.61 22.37 32.21
CA PHE A 690 -9.96 23.38 31.39
C PHE A 690 -8.90 24.13 32.22
N SER A 691 -7.66 24.16 31.72
CA SER A 691 -6.60 25.00 32.27
C SER A 691 -6.55 26.35 31.55
N ASP A 692 -6.27 27.42 32.31
CA ASP A 692 -6.10 28.77 31.74
C ASP A 692 -4.80 28.94 30.95
N LYS A 693 -3.80 28.09 31.24
CA LYS A 693 -2.47 28.08 30.62
C LYS A 693 -1.92 26.66 30.54
N THR A 694 -0.95 26.46 29.67
CA THR A 694 -0.20 25.21 29.55
C THR A 694 0.69 24.98 30.77
N ASN A 695 0.51 23.82 31.42
CA ASN A 695 1.25 23.39 32.59
C ASN A 695 2.19 22.20 32.31
N GLY A 696 2.14 21.64 31.10
CA GLY A 696 2.99 20.53 30.67
C GLY A 696 2.29 19.18 30.83
N ILE A 697 2.70 18.21 30.00
CA ILE A 697 2.00 16.92 29.86
C ILE A 697 1.90 16.15 31.19
N SER A 698 2.95 16.10 32.01
CA SER A 698 2.89 15.43 33.32
C SER A 698 1.87 16.08 34.26
N ALA A 699 1.81 17.42 34.27
CA ALA A 699 0.90 18.15 35.14
C ALA A 699 -0.56 17.97 34.69
N ALA A 700 -0.82 18.06 33.38
CA ALA A 700 -2.15 17.84 32.80
C ALA A 700 -2.65 16.41 33.04
N SER A 701 -1.79 15.40 32.83
CA SER A 701 -2.10 14.00 33.10
C SER A 701 -2.37 13.73 34.58
N ASN A 702 -1.56 14.30 35.49
CA ASN A 702 -1.79 14.18 36.93
C ASN A 702 -3.11 14.85 37.35
N GLN A 703 -3.45 16.00 36.76
CA GLN A 703 -4.72 16.67 37.02
C GLN A 703 -5.90 15.78 36.59
N ALA A 704 -5.86 15.21 35.38
CA ALA A 704 -6.89 14.29 34.91
C ALA A 704 -6.97 13.04 35.81
N ALA A 705 -5.83 12.45 36.19
CA ALA A 705 -5.76 11.30 37.09
C ALA A 705 -6.26 11.58 38.52
N SER A 706 -6.18 12.83 38.99
CA SER A 706 -6.71 13.22 40.30
C SER A 706 -8.24 13.16 40.37
N HIS A 707 -8.91 13.25 39.22
CA HIS A 707 -10.37 13.17 39.09
C HIS A 707 -10.86 11.77 38.70
N ALA A 708 -9.95 10.83 38.48
CA ALA A 708 -10.25 9.44 38.23
C ALA A 708 -10.87 8.77 39.46
N THR A 709 -11.96 8.05 39.24
CA THR A 709 -12.72 7.27 40.22
C THR A 709 -12.64 5.76 39.98
N GLY A 710 -11.98 5.35 38.89
CA GLY A 710 -11.75 3.96 38.54
C GLY A 710 -10.77 3.25 39.45
N GLU A 711 -10.94 1.94 39.58
CA GLU A 711 -10.00 1.06 40.28
C GLU A 711 -8.68 0.93 39.50
N TYR A 712 -8.78 1.04 38.18
CA TYR A 712 -7.67 1.10 37.24
C TYR A 712 -7.70 2.41 36.46
N ILE A 713 -6.53 2.90 36.11
CA ILE A 713 -6.35 4.03 35.22
C ILE A 713 -5.58 3.61 33.97
N GLY A 714 -6.01 4.10 32.82
CA GLY A 714 -5.35 3.90 31.53
C GLY A 714 -4.95 5.23 30.91
N PHE A 715 -3.99 5.21 30.00
CA PHE A 715 -3.50 6.43 29.34
C PHE A 715 -3.74 6.38 27.85
N LEU A 716 -4.25 7.47 27.30
CA LEU A 716 -4.53 7.65 25.88
C LEU A 716 -4.13 9.06 25.48
N ASP A 717 -3.21 9.17 24.53
CA ASP A 717 -2.83 10.45 23.95
C ASP A 717 -3.97 11.01 23.11
N HIS A 718 -4.10 12.34 23.08
CA HIS A 718 -5.26 13.04 22.51
C HIS A 718 -5.40 12.90 20.99
N ASP A 719 -4.44 12.28 20.33
CA ASP A 719 -4.37 12.06 18.89
C ASP A 719 -4.32 10.57 18.50
N ASP A 720 -4.40 9.67 19.47
CA ASP A 720 -4.35 8.23 19.27
C ASP A 720 -5.73 7.58 19.42
N VAL A 721 -5.83 6.30 19.05
CA VAL A 721 -7.10 5.57 18.99
C VAL A 721 -6.97 4.23 19.72
N LEU A 722 -7.98 3.87 20.52
CA LEU A 722 -8.10 2.52 21.08
C LEU A 722 -8.88 1.60 20.12
N THR A 723 -8.50 0.33 20.03
CA THR A 723 -9.36 -0.66 19.36
C THR A 723 -10.63 -0.89 20.17
N MET A 724 -11.72 -1.26 19.49
CA MET A 724 -13.06 -1.36 20.11
C MET A 724 -13.13 -2.35 21.28
N ASP A 725 -12.24 -3.34 21.29
CA ASP A 725 -12.11 -4.42 22.26
C ASP A 725 -11.07 -4.15 23.36
N ALA A 726 -10.35 -3.02 23.33
CA ALA A 726 -9.26 -2.72 24.24
C ALA A 726 -9.63 -2.87 25.72
N LEU A 727 -10.71 -2.22 26.16
CA LEU A 727 -11.14 -2.30 27.56
C LEU A 727 -11.78 -3.65 27.91
N PHE A 728 -12.36 -4.36 26.94
CA PHE A 728 -12.86 -5.72 27.17
C PHE A 728 -11.70 -6.67 27.47
N GLU A 729 -10.61 -6.60 26.71
CA GLU A 729 -9.43 -7.44 26.92
C GLU A 729 -8.67 -7.09 28.21
N VAL A 730 -8.60 -5.81 28.55
CA VAL A 730 -8.09 -5.37 29.86
C VAL A 730 -8.87 -6.01 31.00
N VAL A 731 -10.21 -5.97 30.96
CA VAL A 731 -11.04 -6.56 32.01
C VAL A 731 -10.98 -8.09 31.99
N ASN A 732 -10.85 -8.71 30.81
CA ASN A 732 -10.61 -10.15 30.67
C ASN A 732 -9.31 -10.57 31.37
N ALA A 733 -8.23 -9.79 31.23
CA ALA A 733 -6.98 -10.01 31.96
C ALA A 733 -7.15 -9.82 33.48
N ILE A 734 -7.89 -8.77 33.89
CA ILE A 734 -8.20 -8.51 35.31
C ILE A 734 -9.00 -9.66 35.93
N ASP A 735 -10.03 -10.15 35.25
CA ASP A 735 -10.86 -11.23 35.76
C ASP A 735 -10.08 -12.54 35.92
N LYS A 736 -9.09 -12.78 35.05
CA LYS A 736 -8.26 -13.99 35.07
C LYS A 736 -7.16 -13.95 36.13
N GLU A 737 -6.44 -12.84 36.25
CA GLU A 737 -5.17 -12.77 37.00
C GLU A 737 -5.08 -11.64 38.04
N ASP A 738 -6.02 -10.68 38.04
CA ASP A 738 -6.01 -9.48 38.87
C ASP A 738 -4.64 -8.73 38.85
N PRO A 739 -4.03 -8.47 37.68
CA PRO A 739 -2.72 -7.85 37.61
C PRO A 739 -2.76 -6.41 38.13
N ASP A 740 -1.63 -5.94 38.65
CA ASP A 740 -1.51 -4.56 39.15
C ASP A 740 -1.13 -3.58 38.02
N PHE A 741 -0.49 -4.09 36.97
CA PHE A 741 0.01 -3.35 35.81
C PHE A 741 -0.20 -4.18 34.53
N ILE A 742 -0.80 -3.58 33.51
CA ILE A 742 -1.13 -4.22 32.23
C ILE A 742 -0.56 -3.37 31.10
N TYR A 743 -0.03 -4.03 30.07
CA TYR A 743 0.26 -3.40 28.79
C TYR A 743 -0.12 -4.28 27.60
N SER A 744 -0.26 -3.68 26.42
CA SER A 744 -0.63 -4.39 25.17
C SER A 744 0.40 -4.21 24.06
N ASP A 745 0.25 -4.98 22.98
CA ASP A 745 0.84 -4.63 21.69
C ASP A 745 0.18 -3.35 21.14
N GLU A 746 0.84 -2.71 20.17
CA GLU A 746 0.37 -1.49 19.53
C GLU A 746 0.67 -1.52 18.03
N SER A 747 0.07 -0.62 17.26
CA SER A 747 0.38 -0.42 15.85
C SER A 747 0.44 1.06 15.53
N LEU A 748 1.29 1.43 14.58
CA LEU A 748 1.31 2.80 14.07
C LEU A 748 0.12 3.02 13.13
N ILE A 749 -0.48 4.21 13.17
CA ILE A 749 -1.44 4.68 12.17
C ILE A 749 -0.96 5.96 11.50
N ASP A 750 -1.35 6.21 10.25
CA ASP A 750 -1.07 7.47 9.57
C ASP A 750 -2.10 8.57 9.91
N GLU A 751 -1.95 9.75 9.29
CA GLU A 751 -2.90 10.87 9.47
C GLU A 751 -4.31 10.55 8.94
N GLY A 752 -4.44 9.60 8.01
CA GLY A 752 -5.71 9.12 7.49
C GLY A 752 -6.38 8.07 8.38
N GLY A 753 -5.70 7.59 9.43
CA GLY A 753 -6.17 6.52 10.32
C GLY A 753 -5.75 5.12 9.87
N ARG A 754 -4.94 5.01 8.80
CA ARG A 754 -4.56 3.74 8.20
C ARG A 754 -3.52 3.01 9.06
N TYR A 755 -3.66 1.71 9.30
CA TYR A 755 -2.67 0.89 10.02
C TYR A 755 -1.39 0.77 9.19
N LEU A 756 -0.27 0.90 9.88
CA LEU A 756 1.07 0.70 9.37
C LEU A 756 1.63 -0.59 9.99
N ASP A 757 2.77 -0.51 10.68
CA ASP A 757 3.44 -1.68 11.23
C ASP A 757 2.96 -2.00 12.66
N PRO A 758 2.51 -3.22 12.95
CA PRO A 758 2.27 -3.67 14.31
C PRO A 758 3.59 -3.92 15.06
N ILE A 759 3.63 -3.50 16.32
CA ILE A 759 4.74 -3.71 17.23
C ILE A 759 4.32 -4.79 18.23
N HIS A 760 4.86 -5.99 18.04
CA HIS A 760 4.63 -7.17 18.87
C HIS A 760 5.68 -7.27 19.97
N LYS A 761 5.26 -7.01 21.21
CA LYS A 761 6.11 -6.87 22.38
C LYS A 761 6.30 -8.23 23.08
N PRO A 762 7.45 -8.49 23.73
CA PRO A 762 7.57 -9.63 24.62
C PRO A 762 6.75 -9.42 25.91
N ASN A 763 6.58 -10.47 26.71
CA ASN A 763 6.18 -10.30 28.11
C ASN A 763 7.27 -9.55 28.89
N PHE A 764 6.99 -9.20 30.14
CA PHE A 764 7.80 -8.28 30.93
C PHE A 764 9.29 -8.68 30.97
N SER A 765 10.15 -7.80 30.47
CA SER A 765 11.60 -7.97 30.37
C SER A 765 12.29 -6.77 31.02
N PRO A 766 12.71 -6.87 32.29
CA PRO A 766 13.29 -5.74 33.01
C PRO A 766 14.53 -5.17 32.31
N ASP A 767 15.41 -6.02 31.78
CA ASP A 767 16.63 -5.57 31.13
C ASP A 767 16.37 -4.89 29.77
N LEU A 768 15.34 -5.34 29.04
CA LEU A 768 14.91 -4.64 27.83
C LEU A 768 14.29 -3.29 28.18
N LEU A 769 13.49 -3.23 29.25
CA LEU A 769 12.91 -1.98 29.75
C LEU A 769 14.00 -0.98 30.15
N PHE A 770 15.15 -1.41 30.67
CA PHE A 770 16.28 -0.52 30.96
C PHE A 770 17.10 -0.11 29.72
N SER A 771 16.86 -0.78 28.58
CA SER A 771 17.48 -0.43 27.30
C SER A 771 16.62 0.55 26.49
N HIS A 772 15.29 0.46 26.59
CA HIS A 772 14.35 1.47 26.08
C HIS A 772 12.94 1.25 26.66
N ASN A 773 12.07 2.26 26.56
CA ASN A 773 10.66 2.08 26.86
C ASN A 773 9.99 1.26 25.75
N TYR A 774 10.01 -0.07 25.84
CA TYR A 774 9.33 -0.94 24.88
C TYR A 774 7.84 -1.15 25.22
N ILE A 775 7.43 -0.78 26.44
CA ILE A 775 6.07 -0.98 26.94
C ILE A 775 5.12 0.07 26.36
N THR A 776 5.51 1.35 26.37
CA THR A 776 4.76 2.47 25.76
C THR A 776 3.25 2.39 26.05
N HIS A 777 2.45 1.99 25.06
CA HIS A 777 0.99 1.94 25.11
C HIS A 777 0.45 0.53 24.76
N LEU A 778 -0.80 0.18 25.05
CA LEU A 778 -1.70 0.82 26.00
C LEU A 778 -1.22 0.52 27.42
N LEU A 779 -1.04 1.54 28.26
CA LEU A 779 -0.62 1.36 29.65
C LEU A 779 -1.83 1.45 30.60
N ILE A 780 -2.08 0.41 31.40
CA ILE A 780 -3.13 0.40 32.43
C ILE A 780 -2.54 -0.01 33.78
N VAL A 781 -2.84 0.72 34.86
CA VAL A 781 -2.32 0.45 36.21
C VAL A 781 -3.41 0.61 37.27
N LYS A 782 -3.34 -0.17 38.36
CA LYS A 782 -4.21 0.07 39.52
C LYS A 782 -4.02 1.50 40.04
N LYS A 783 -5.13 2.20 40.30
CA LYS A 783 -5.09 3.61 40.73
C LYS A 783 -4.25 3.82 42.00
N HIS A 784 -4.43 2.96 43.00
CA HIS A 784 -3.68 3.07 44.26
C HIS A 784 -2.16 2.94 44.06
N LEU A 785 -1.73 2.20 43.03
CA LEU A 785 -0.32 2.01 42.71
C LEU A 785 0.25 3.27 42.04
N PHE A 786 -0.48 3.85 41.10
CA PHE A 786 -0.15 5.16 40.50
C PHE A 786 -0.04 6.26 41.56
N ASP A 787 -1.03 6.35 42.45
CA ASP A 787 -1.04 7.34 43.53
C ASP A 787 0.13 7.08 44.50
N GLY A 788 0.41 5.82 44.83
CA GLY A 788 1.49 5.41 45.74
C GLY A 788 2.90 5.67 45.21
N VAL A 789 3.09 5.76 43.89
CA VAL A 789 4.37 6.17 43.27
C VAL A 789 4.46 7.66 42.98
N GLY A 790 3.41 8.44 43.26
CA GLY A 790 3.38 9.89 43.10
C GLY A 790 3.08 10.38 41.67
N GLY A 791 2.47 9.55 40.82
CA GLY A 791 2.06 9.93 39.47
C GLY A 791 3.20 10.29 38.51
N PHE A 792 2.95 11.16 37.52
CA PHE A 792 3.96 11.62 36.57
C PHE A 792 4.87 12.70 37.13
N SER A 793 6.14 12.73 36.72
CA SER A 793 7.11 13.76 37.10
C SER A 793 7.42 14.71 35.94
N SER A 794 7.14 16.01 36.11
CA SER A 794 7.46 17.05 35.11
C SER A 794 8.96 17.17 34.81
N SER A 795 9.85 16.66 35.67
CA SER A 795 11.30 16.58 35.37
C SER A 795 11.63 15.67 34.17
N CYS A 796 10.69 14.81 33.82
CA CYS A 796 10.78 13.79 32.77
C CYS A 796 9.79 14.05 31.63
N ASP A 797 9.21 15.26 31.49
CA ASP A 797 8.37 15.60 30.35
C ASP A 797 9.06 15.24 29.02
N GLY A 798 8.34 14.52 28.15
CA GLY A 798 8.84 13.87 26.93
C GLY A 798 9.19 12.39 27.08
N ALA A 799 9.31 11.89 28.31
CA ALA A 799 9.48 10.47 28.67
C ALA A 799 8.85 10.15 30.05
N GLN A 800 7.75 10.84 30.36
CA GLN A 800 7.06 10.79 31.64
C GLN A 800 6.42 9.41 31.91
N ASP A 801 5.95 8.76 30.84
CA ASP A 801 5.49 7.38 30.80
C ASP A 801 6.60 6.42 31.23
N TYR A 802 7.83 6.62 30.74
CA TYR A 802 8.96 5.78 31.08
C TYR A 802 9.37 5.89 32.55
N ASP A 803 9.40 7.12 33.12
CA ASP A 803 9.63 7.30 34.56
C ASP A 803 8.50 6.65 35.39
N LEU A 804 7.24 6.80 34.98
CA LEU A 804 6.11 6.19 35.65
C LEU A 804 6.24 4.65 35.69
N ILE A 805 6.48 4.02 34.53
CA ILE A 805 6.69 2.56 34.44
C ILE A 805 7.84 2.14 35.36
N LEU A 806 8.98 2.84 35.30
CA LEU A 806 10.14 2.52 36.12
C LEU A 806 9.85 2.58 37.62
N LYS A 807 8.97 3.50 38.08
CA LYS A 807 8.50 3.55 39.47
C LYS A 807 7.50 2.45 39.82
N ILE A 808 6.56 2.14 38.91
CA ILE A 808 5.55 1.10 39.12
C ILE A 808 6.21 -0.26 39.34
N ILE A 809 7.19 -0.61 38.52
CA ILE A 809 7.89 -1.90 38.63
C ILE A 809 8.84 -1.99 39.85
N GLU A 810 8.97 -0.92 40.65
CA GLU A 810 9.62 -0.97 41.98
C GLU A 810 8.65 -1.46 43.08
N ARG A 811 7.34 -1.54 42.76
CA ARG A 811 6.27 -1.78 43.74
C ARG A 811 5.45 -3.04 43.46
N THR A 812 5.54 -3.61 42.25
CA THR A 812 4.82 -4.84 41.88
C THR A 812 5.60 -5.70 40.90
N GLU A 813 5.36 -7.00 40.99
CA GLU A 813 5.77 -8.01 40.01
C GLU A 813 4.56 -8.61 39.26
N ARG A 814 3.32 -8.20 39.59
CA ARG A 814 2.07 -8.67 38.98
C ARG A 814 1.77 -7.92 37.69
N ILE A 815 2.60 -8.17 36.68
CA ILE A 815 2.56 -7.48 35.38
C ILE A 815 1.99 -8.42 34.33
N HIS A 816 0.99 -7.96 33.58
CA HIS A 816 0.35 -8.75 32.52
C HIS A 816 0.53 -8.07 31.16
N HIS A 817 0.89 -8.86 30.16
CA HIS A 817 0.98 -8.42 28.77
C HIS A 817 -0.16 -9.05 27.97
N ILE A 818 -0.94 -8.23 27.28
CA ILE A 818 -1.96 -8.67 26.33
C ILE A 818 -1.35 -8.65 24.93
N PRO A 819 -1.04 -9.81 24.30
CA PRO A 819 -0.41 -9.88 22.98
C PRO A 819 -1.43 -9.63 21.85
N LYS A 820 -2.15 -8.50 21.95
CA LYS A 820 -3.10 -7.99 20.97
C LYS A 820 -2.82 -6.52 20.75
N VAL A 821 -2.93 -6.07 19.50
CA VAL A 821 -2.85 -4.64 19.16
C VAL A 821 -4.12 -3.97 19.68
N LEU A 822 -4.02 -3.26 20.80
CA LEU A 822 -5.16 -2.57 21.44
C LEU A 822 -5.02 -1.03 21.41
N TYR A 823 -3.89 -0.55 20.91
CA TYR A 823 -3.55 0.87 20.82
C TYR A 823 -3.03 1.21 19.43
N LEU A 824 -3.54 2.28 18.85
CA LEU A 824 -3.19 2.78 17.53
C LEU A 824 -2.52 4.14 17.68
N TRP A 825 -1.19 4.15 17.50
CA TRP A 825 -0.33 5.31 17.73
C TRP A 825 -0.13 6.11 16.45
N ARG A 826 -0.58 7.36 16.43
CA ARG A 826 -0.56 8.20 15.23
C ARG A 826 0.82 8.75 14.91
N LYS A 827 1.19 8.61 13.65
CA LYS A 827 2.41 9.16 13.07
C LYS A 827 2.17 10.60 12.60
N ALA A 828 2.07 11.53 13.53
CA ALA A 828 1.99 12.97 13.21
C ALA A 828 3.39 13.58 13.00
N SER A 829 3.51 14.58 12.12
CA SER A 829 4.78 15.32 11.88
C SER A 829 5.40 15.93 13.15
N THR A 830 4.57 16.20 14.16
CA THR A 830 4.94 16.70 15.48
C THR A 830 5.21 15.60 16.51
N SER A 831 5.03 14.31 16.18
CA SER A 831 5.20 13.17 17.09
C SER A 831 6.65 12.67 17.15
N THR A 832 7.03 12.06 18.28
CA THR A 832 8.32 11.34 18.41
C THR A 832 8.42 10.16 17.44
N SER A 833 7.30 9.61 16.98
CA SER A 833 7.24 8.54 15.96
C SER A 833 7.67 8.99 14.56
N PHE A 834 7.55 10.29 14.24
CA PHE A 834 7.90 10.82 12.92
C PHE A 834 9.36 11.29 12.82
N ASN A 835 9.88 11.99 13.84
CA ASN A 835 11.25 12.49 13.80
C ASN A 835 11.96 12.50 15.17
N PRO A 836 12.51 11.34 15.58
CA PRO A 836 13.32 11.19 16.80
C PRO A 836 14.47 12.20 16.92
N GLU A 837 15.08 12.59 15.80
CA GLU A 837 16.28 13.42 15.77
C GLU A 837 16.00 14.89 16.11
N THR A 838 14.75 15.36 15.94
CA THR A 838 14.38 16.76 16.21
C THR A 838 14.00 17.03 17.66
N LYS A 839 13.76 15.99 18.48
CA LYS A 839 13.31 16.10 19.87
C LYS A 839 14.36 15.61 20.87
N HIS A 840 15.58 16.13 20.79
CA HIS A 840 16.68 15.79 21.71
C HIS A 840 16.28 15.87 23.20
N TYR A 841 15.38 16.79 23.56
CA TYR A 841 14.91 16.94 24.95
C TYR A 841 14.23 15.67 25.48
N ALA A 842 13.45 14.96 24.66
CA ALA A 842 12.71 13.76 25.07
C ALA A 842 13.66 12.57 25.27
N ASP A 843 14.68 12.44 24.42
CA ASP A 843 15.73 11.44 24.58
C ASP A 843 16.57 11.70 25.86
N ASP A 844 16.86 12.96 26.17
CA ASP A 844 17.49 13.33 27.44
C ASP A 844 16.57 13.08 28.64
N SER A 845 15.25 13.28 28.49
CA SER A 845 14.24 12.92 29.51
C SER A 845 14.22 11.42 29.79
N GLY A 846 14.29 10.58 28.76
CA GLY A 846 14.35 9.12 28.92
C GLY A 846 15.61 8.66 29.66
N LYS A 847 16.77 9.24 29.32
CA LYS A 847 18.01 9.02 30.08
C LYS A 847 17.83 9.42 31.56
N ARG A 848 17.26 10.61 31.83
CA ARG A 848 17.00 11.09 33.20
C ARG A 848 16.06 10.16 33.99
N ALA A 849 15.05 9.58 33.33
CA ALA A 849 14.14 8.62 33.95
C ALA A 849 14.89 7.37 34.45
N ILE A 850 15.78 6.81 33.62
CA ILE A 850 16.62 5.67 34.02
C ILE A 850 17.56 6.06 35.17
N GLU A 851 18.24 7.20 35.07
CA GLU A 851 19.14 7.67 36.13
C GLU A 851 18.41 7.87 37.46
N ALA A 852 17.18 8.39 37.43
CA ALA A 852 16.34 8.51 38.61
C ALA A 852 15.99 7.14 39.19
N ALA A 853 15.68 6.17 38.34
CA ALA A 853 15.38 4.80 38.74
C ALA A 853 16.61 4.07 39.33
N LEU A 854 17.81 4.29 38.81
CA LEU A 854 19.05 3.78 39.41
C LEU A 854 19.27 4.37 40.80
N ARG A 855 19.07 5.68 40.97
CA ARG A 855 19.18 6.34 42.28
C ARG A 855 18.17 5.80 43.29
N ARG A 856 16.90 5.62 42.91
CA ARG A 856 15.86 5.07 43.81
C ARG A 856 16.14 3.63 44.24
N ARG A 857 16.77 2.84 43.36
CA ARG A 857 17.14 1.44 43.61
C ARG A 857 18.54 1.25 44.20
N GLU A 858 19.27 2.33 44.47
CA GLU A 858 20.66 2.30 44.97
C GLU A 858 21.61 1.48 44.07
N ILE A 859 21.40 1.54 42.75
CA ILE A 859 22.23 0.84 41.76
C ILE A 859 23.38 1.76 41.33
N ASP A 860 24.62 1.35 41.59
CA ASP A 860 25.83 2.05 41.11
C ASP A 860 26.06 1.74 39.62
N GLY A 861 25.77 2.73 38.77
CA GLY A 861 25.92 2.60 37.32
C GLY A 861 25.75 3.94 36.59
N THR A 862 26.24 3.98 35.34
CA THR A 862 26.13 5.13 34.45
C THR A 862 25.22 4.82 33.28
N VAL A 863 24.32 5.74 32.95
CA VAL A 863 23.43 5.62 31.78
C VAL A 863 24.07 6.29 30.56
N LEU A 864 24.30 5.50 29.52
CA LEU A 864 24.84 5.93 28.24
C LEU A 864 23.74 5.88 27.17
N LYS A 865 23.83 6.75 26.16
CA LYS A 865 23.01 6.60 24.95
C LYS A 865 23.57 5.44 24.12
N ALA A 866 22.70 4.69 23.46
CA ALA A 866 23.07 3.55 22.63
C ALA A 866 23.21 3.97 21.15
N ASN A 867 22.90 3.08 20.22
CA ASN A 867 23.12 3.26 18.78
C ASN A 867 22.21 4.30 18.10
N ARG A 868 21.06 4.64 18.71
CA ARG A 868 20.09 5.60 18.17
C ARG A 868 19.28 6.27 19.30
N PRO A 869 18.60 7.40 19.05
CA PRO A 869 17.77 8.08 20.05
C PRO A 869 16.75 7.14 20.72
N PHE A 870 16.47 7.36 22.00
CA PHE A 870 15.55 6.59 22.85
C PHE A 870 16.02 5.18 23.24
N PHE A 871 17.27 4.82 22.93
CA PHE A 871 17.90 3.58 23.36
C PHE A 871 19.12 3.88 24.24
N TYR A 872 19.31 3.07 25.29
CA TYR A 872 20.26 3.34 26.36
C TYR A 872 21.05 2.08 26.75
N ARG A 873 22.24 2.28 27.33
CA ARG A 873 23.03 1.26 28.04
C ARG A 873 23.17 1.66 29.50
N VAL A 874 22.78 0.77 30.40
CA VAL A 874 23.12 0.90 31.83
C VAL A 874 24.44 0.19 32.10
N LYS A 875 25.54 0.94 32.15
CA LYS A 875 26.87 0.42 32.48
C LYS A 875 27.02 0.36 34.00
N ARG A 876 26.86 -0.82 34.59
CA ARG A 876 26.95 -1.04 36.05
C ARG A 876 28.40 -1.10 36.51
N ARG A 877 28.65 -0.71 37.76
CA ARG A 877 29.98 -0.84 38.35
C ARG A 877 30.27 -2.30 38.71
N ILE A 878 31.44 -2.79 38.32
CA ILE A 878 31.96 -4.09 38.76
C ILE A 878 32.49 -3.96 40.19
N VAL A 879 32.08 -4.87 41.07
CA VAL A 879 32.42 -4.84 42.50
C VAL A 879 33.46 -5.93 42.80
N ASN A 880 34.47 -5.60 43.62
CA ASN A 880 35.49 -6.54 44.17
C ASN A 880 36.40 -7.28 43.18
N GLU A 881 36.34 -7.00 41.87
CA GLU A 881 37.16 -7.68 40.84
C GLU A 881 37.19 -9.21 41.03
N PRO A 882 36.04 -9.91 40.99
CA PRO A 882 35.98 -11.35 41.26
C PRO A 882 36.84 -12.15 40.27
N GLN A 883 37.41 -13.26 40.74
CA GLN A 883 38.13 -14.15 39.84
C GLN A 883 37.14 -14.83 38.87
N VAL A 884 37.47 -14.83 37.58
CA VAL A 884 36.70 -15.51 36.53
C VAL A 884 37.48 -16.72 36.02
N ALA A 885 36.90 -17.92 36.12
CA ALA A 885 37.47 -19.13 35.52
C ALA A 885 36.86 -19.42 34.15
N ILE A 886 37.69 -19.37 33.10
CA ILE A 886 37.32 -19.65 31.71
C ILE A 886 37.56 -21.15 31.45
N ILE A 887 36.48 -21.90 31.27
CA ILE A 887 36.48 -23.35 31.06
C ILE A 887 36.43 -23.63 29.56
N ILE A 888 37.48 -24.26 29.01
CA ILE A 888 37.63 -24.52 27.57
C ILE A 888 37.79 -26.03 27.33
N PRO A 889 36.72 -26.77 27.01
CA PRO A 889 36.84 -28.15 26.53
C PRO A 889 37.41 -28.16 25.10
N PHE A 890 38.35 -29.05 24.82
CA PHE A 890 38.91 -29.20 23.46
C PHE A 890 39.38 -30.64 23.19
N ARG A 891 39.50 -30.94 21.89
CA ARG A 891 40.18 -32.13 21.37
C ARG A 891 40.87 -31.76 20.07
N ASP A 892 42.19 -31.89 20.05
CA ASP A 892 43.05 -31.54 18.91
C ASP A 892 42.71 -30.15 18.33
N GLN A 893 42.90 -29.94 17.01
CA GLN A 893 42.69 -28.64 16.35
C GLN A 893 43.53 -27.51 16.97
N PRO A 894 44.87 -27.66 17.03
CA PRO A 894 45.78 -26.76 17.74
C PRO A 894 45.67 -25.30 17.29
N GLU A 895 45.34 -25.07 16.02
CA GLU A 895 45.15 -23.72 15.46
C GLU A 895 43.97 -22.96 16.08
N TYR A 896 42.84 -23.63 16.31
CA TYR A 896 41.67 -23.01 16.94
C TYR A 896 41.90 -22.79 18.43
N LEU A 897 42.45 -23.79 19.13
CA LEU A 897 42.82 -23.64 20.54
C LEU A 897 43.80 -22.48 20.74
N ARG A 898 44.82 -22.39 19.88
CA ARG A 898 45.79 -21.28 19.87
C ARG A 898 45.10 -19.95 19.65
N ARG A 899 44.22 -19.84 18.64
CA ARG A 899 43.49 -18.62 18.33
C ARG A 899 42.61 -18.17 19.49
N CYS A 900 41.86 -19.09 20.08
CA CYS A 900 40.99 -18.84 21.24
C CYS A 900 41.80 -18.29 22.41
N ILE A 901 42.77 -19.06 22.94
CA ILE A 901 43.54 -18.66 24.12
C ILE A 901 44.36 -17.39 23.86
N GLN A 902 45.01 -17.27 22.70
CA GLN A 902 45.76 -16.05 22.40
C GLN A 902 44.86 -14.81 22.26
N SER A 903 43.66 -14.95 21.70
CA SER A 903 42.72 -13.82 21.63
C SER A 903 42.32 -13.34 23.01
N ILE A 904 42.10 -14.26 23.96
CA ILE A 904 41.82 -13.94 25.37
C ILE A 904 43.02 -13.23 25.99
N LEU A 905 44.21 -13.83 25.96
CA LEU A 905 45.39 -13.30 26.64
C LEU A 905 45.84 -11.93 26.09
N LYS A 906 45.66 -11.68 24.78
CA LYS A 906 46.12 -10.45 24.12
C LYS A 906 45.12 -9.31 24.17
N LYS A 907 43.81 -9.60 24.15
CA LYS A 907 42.77 -8.56 24.01
C LYS A 907 42.09 -8.17 25.32
N THR A 908 41.98 -9.11 26.27
CA THR A 908 41.19 -8.90 27.50
C THR A 908 41.81 -7.84 28.41
N THR A 909 41.03 -6.85 28.84
CA THR A 909 41.44 -5.81 29.80
C THR A 909 41.27 -6.24 31.25
N TYR A 910 40.31 -7.12 31.55
CA TYR A 910 40.12 -7.70 32.87
C TYR A 910 41.32 -8.56 33.28
N SER A 911 41.87 -8.34 34.47
CA SER A 911 43.12 -8.97 34.90
C SER A 911 42.90 -10.27 35.70
N ASN A 912 41.84 -10.32 36.51
CA ASN A 912 41.61 -11.40 37.48
C ASN A 912 40.86 -12.58 36.85
N PHE A 913 41.51 -13.29 35.93
CA PHE A 913 40.97 -14.51 35.34
C PHE A 913 41.98 -15.66 35.31
N GLU A 914 41.46 -16.87 35.21
CA GLU A 914 42.24 -18.07 34.87
C GLU A 914 41.61 -18.80 33.68
N ILE A 915 42.42 -19.55 32.93
CA ILE A 915 41.98 -20.39 31.81
C ILE A 915 42.24 -21.85 32.18
N ILE A 916 41.19 -22.66 32.16
CA ILE A 916 41.21 -24.10 32.43
C ILE A 916 40.85 -24.81 31.13
N GLY A 917 41.86 -25.29 30.42
CA GLY A 917 41.70 -26.12 29.23
C GLY A 917 41.54 -27.60 29.61
N ILE A 918 40.50 -28.26 29.11
CA ILE A 918 40.25 -29.68 29.34
C ILE A 918 40.41 -30.44 28.03
N SER A 919 41.51 -31.19 27.92
CA SER A 919 41.79 -32.07 26.79
C SER A 919 40.98 -33.36 26.94
N ASN A 920 40.07 -33.63 25.99
CA ASN A 920 39.30 -34.86 25.93
C ASN A 920 39.83 -35.78 24.82
N GLY A 921 40.90 -36.53 25.12
CA GLY A 921 41.46 -37.51 24.20
C GLY A 921 42.15 -36.90 22.96
N SER A 922 42.84 -35.76 23.12
CA SER A 922 43.74 -35.20 22.08
C SER A 922 44.87 -36.18 21.76
N GLN A 923 45.27 -36.27 20.49
CA GLN A 923 46.28 -37.23 20.02
C GLN A 923 47.39 -36.56 19.19
N GLU A 924 47.18 -35.33 18.71
CA GLU A 924 48.16 -34.64 17.87
C GLU A 924 49.32 -34.10 18.72
N ASN A 925 50.56 -34.44 18.34
CA ASN A 925 51.77 -33.92 18.98
C ASN A 925 51.79 -32.38 18.98
N GLU A 926 51.28 -31.75 17.93
CA GLU A 926 51.20 -30.28 17.84
C GLU A 926 50.31 -29.68 18.93
N THR A 927 49.20 -30.34 19.30
CA THR A 927 48.33 -29.93 20.41
C THR A 927 49.09 -29.92 21.73
N PHE A 928 49.81 -31.00 22.04
CA PHE A 928 50.60 -31.10 23.28
C PHE A 928 51.77 -30.11 23.32
N ASP A 929 52.43 -29.87 22.18
CA ASP A 929 53.47 -28.84 22.06
C ASP A 929 52.91 -27.45 22.36
N TRP A 930 51.72 -27.13 21.84
CA TRP A 930 51.07 -25.85 22.11
C TRP A 930 50.59 -25.70 23.55
N MET A 931 50.01 -26.75 24.14
CA MET A 931 49.63 -26.76 25.56
C MET A 931 50.84 -26.43 26.44
N SER A 932 51.98 -27.07 26.17
CA SER A 932 53.24 -26.84 26.89
C SER A 932 53.75 -25.41 26.74
N LYS A 933 53.72 -24.86 25.51
CA LYS A 933 54.11 -23.47 25.23
C LYS A 933 53.22 -22.45 25.93
N LEU A 934 51.89 -22.64 25.89
CA LEU A 934 50.93 -21.72 26.51
C LEU A 934 51.04 -21.72 28.03
N LYS A 935 51.16 -22.90 28.65
CA LYS A 935 51.36 -23.05 30.10
C LYS A 935 52.66 -22.39 30.57
N ALA A 936 53.72 -22.45 29.77
CA ALA A 936 54.98 -21.78 30.08
C ALA A 936 54.93 -20.26 29.85
N ALA A 937 54.07 -19.79 28.94
CA ALA A 937 53.96 -18.38 28.57
C ALA A 937 53.12 -17.55 29.55
N ASP A 938 52.10 -18.12 30.20
CA ASP A 938 51.22 -17.39 31.10
C ASP A 938 50.74 -18.29 32.25
N SER A 939 50.98 -17.86 33.49
CA SER A 939 50.62 -18.61 34.71
C SER A 939 49.12 -18.75 34.93
N ARG A 940 48.29 -17.97 34.23
CA ARG A 940 46.82 -18.08 34.28
C ARG A 940 46.30 -19.27 33.50
N VAL A 941 47.10 -19.91 32.63
CA VAL A 941 46.67 -21.02 31.77
C VAL A 941 47.04 -22.37 32.39
N LYS A 942 46.02 -23.20 32.64
CA LYS A 942 46.15 -24.56 33.16
C LYS A 942 45.48 -25.55 32.21
N PHE A 943 46.11 -26.70 32.03
CA PHE A 943 45.57 -27.79 31.20
C PHE A 943 45.39 -29.05 32.04
N PHE A 944 44.28 -29.74 31.82
CA PHE A 944 43.92 -31.00 32.46
C PHE A 944 43.46 -32.00 31.39
N GLU A 945 43.68 -33.28 31.65
CA GLU A 945 43.21 -34.37 30.80
C GLU A 945 41.97 -35.01 31.42
N TYR A 946 40.99 -35.30 30.57
CA TYR A 946 39.78 -36.03 30.96
C TYR A 946 39.32 -36.91 29.80
N ASP A 947 39.95 -38.08 29.68
CA ASP A 947 39.75 -39.01 28.58
C ASP A 947 38.53 -39.92 28.83
N ILE A 948 37.38 -39.49 28.33
CA ILE A 948 36.10 -40.19 28.36
C ILE A 948 35.46 -40.14 26.97
N PRO A 949 34.47 -41.01 26.65
CA PRO A 949 33.64 -40.83 25.47
C PRO A 949 33.04 -39.41 25.44
N PHE A 950 33.02 -38.79 24.25
CA PHE A 950 32.67 -37.38 24.12
C PHE A 950 31.32 -37.06 24.75
N ASN A 951 31.36 -36.22 25.79
CA ASN A 951 30.21 -35.72 26.53
C ASN A 951 30.55 -34.29 26.96
N TYR A 952 30.06 -33.32 26.19
CA TYR A 952 30.33 -31.90 26.40
C TYR A 952 29.91 -31.45 27.80
N SER A 953 28.73 -31.87 28.26
CA SER A 953 28.21 -31.55 29.59
C SER A 953 29.15 -32.04 30.69
N LYS A 954 29.61 -33.30 30.60
CA LYS A 954 30.50 -33.91 31.60
C LYS A 954 31.88 -33.28 31.63
N ILE A 955 32.44 -32.94 30.48
CA ILE A 955 33.75 -32.28 30.38
C ILE A 955 33.70 -30.88 31.00
N ASN A 956 32.64 -30.12 30.75
CA ASN A 956 32.45 -28.81 31.38
C ASN A 956 32.22 -28.92 32.89
N ASN A 957 31.37 -29.85 33.34
CA ASN A 957 31.17 -30.12 34.77
C ASN A 957 32.49 -30.46 35.48
N TYR A 958 33.32 -31.30 34.86
CA TYR A 958 34.66 -31.60 35.37
C TYR A 958 35.55 -30.35 35.42
N GLY A 959 35.58 -29.55 34.35
CA GLY A 959 36.33 -28.29 34.32
C GLY A 959 35.94 -27.31 35.43
N VAL A 960 34.65 -27.15 35.69
CA VAL A 960 34.11 -26.31 36.77
C VAL A 960 34.54 -26.82 38.16
N SER A 961 34.65 -28.15 38.35
CA SER A 961 35.08 -28.74 39.62
C SER A 961 36.56 -28.48 39.97
N LEU A 962 37.37 -28.00 39.01
CA LEU A 962 38.81 -27.77 39.18
C LEU A 962 39.18 -26.35 39.64
N THR A 963 38.22 -25.44 39.73
CA THR A 963 38.44 -24.04 40.12
C THR A 963 37.71 -23.70 41.41
N GLU A 964 38.21 -22.72 42.16
CA GLU A 964 37.51 -22.09 43.28
C GLU A 964 37.04 -20.66 42.96
N ALA A 965 37.10 -20.25 41.70
CA ALA A 965 36.61 -18.95 41.25
C ALA A 965 35.11 -18.79 41.54
N GLU A 966 34.72 -17.58 41.96
CA GLU A 966 33.31 -17.27 42.25
C GLU A 966 32.45 -17.28 40.98
N THR A 967 33.03 -16.89 39.86
CA THR A 967 32.37 -16.81 38.55
C THR A 967 33.04 -17.74 37.56
N ILE A 968 32.25 -18.50 36.81
CA ILE A 968 32.71 -19.35 35.72
C ILE A 968 32.23 -18.80 34.38
N LEU A 969 33.00 -19.08 33.33
CA LEU A 969 32.64 -18.84 31.95
C LEU A 969 32.89 -20.12 31.15
N LEU A 970 31.84 -20.71 30.61
CA LEU A 970 31.96 -21.77 29.61
C LEU A 970 32.30 -21.14 28.26
N LEU A 971 33.32 -21.66 27.58
CA LEU A 971 33.79 -21.11 26.31
C LEU A 971 34.26 -22.23 25.37
N ASN A 972 33.70 -22.29 24.16
CA ASN A 972 34.17 -23.26 23.17
C ASN A 972 35.58 -22.93 22.66
N ASN A 973 36.35 -23.96 22.29
CA ASN A 973 37.73 -23.82 21.85
C ASN A 973 37.90 -23.14 20.47
N ASP A 974 36.80 -22.94 19.74
CA ASP A 974 36.72 -22.30 18.43
C ASP A 974 36.04 -20.91 18.49
N VAL A 975 36.00 -20.29 19.69
CA VAL A 975 35.62 -18.89 19.87
C VAL A 975 36.85 -17.98 19.83
N GLU A 976 36.75 -16.90 19.07
CA GLU A 976 37.75 -15.84 18.98
C GLU A 976 37.19 -14.54 19.55
N ILE A 977 37.81 -14.05 20.62
CA ILE A 977 37.43 -12.78 21.25
C ILE A 977 37.78 -11.62 20.31
N THR A 978 36.85 -10.68 20.15
CA THR A 978 37.04 -9.52 19.26
C THR A 978 37.20 -8.19 20.00
N HIS A 979 36.59 -8.05 21.17
CA HIS A 979 36.57 -6.83 21.98
C HIS A 979 37.32 -7.00 23.31
N SER A 980 37.85 -5.91 23.86
CA SER A 980 38.76 -5.95 25.01
C SER A 980 38.06 -6.05 26.36
N ASP A 981 36.92 -5.38 26.52
CA ASP A 981 36.15 -5.26 27.77
C ASP A 981 34.98 -6.25 27.86
N TRP A 982 35.15 -7.41 27.20
CA TRP A 982 34.10 -8.42 27.06
C TRP A 982 33.76 -9.12 28.39
N ILE A 983 34.76 -9.40 29.24
CA ILE A 983 34.53 -9.98 30.58
C ILE A 983 33.80 -8.97 31.45
N GLU A 984 34.24 -7.70 31.42
CA GLU A 984 33.61 -6.61 32.15
C GLU A 984 32.14 -6.47 31.76
N SER A 985 31.84 -6.49 30.45
CA SER A 985 30.47 -6.40 29.94
C SER A 985 29.57 -7.56 30.37
N LEU A 986 30.12 -8.74 30.63
CA LEU A 986 29.37 -9.88 31.21
C LEU A 986 29.23 -9.74 32.73
N LEU A 987 30.28 -9.31 33.44
CA LEU A 987 30.28 -9.08 34.89
C LEU A 987 29.31 -7.98 35.32
N GLU A 988 29.09 -6.96 34.49
CA GLU A 988 28.05 -5.92 34.67
C GLU A 988 26.67 -6.54 34.97
N HIS A 989 26.42 -7.75 34.46
CA HIS A 989 25.16 -8.46 34.64
C HIS A 989 25.26 -9.66 35.58
N SER A 990 26.30 -10.49 35.46
CA SER A 990 26.39 -11.76 36.21
C SER A 990 26.53 -11.57 37.73
N GLN A 991 27.02 -10.42 38.19
CA GLN A 991 27.12 -10.11 39.63
C GLN A 991 25.76 -9.89 40.30
N ARG A 992 24.72 -9.54 39.53
CA ARG A 992 23.36 -9.28 40.05
C ARG A 992 22.76 -10.54 40.68
N GLN A 993 22.02 -10.37 41.77
CA GLN A 993 21.54 -11.51 42.57
C GLN A 993 20.43 -12.29 41.86
N GLU A 994 19.62 -11.58 41.09
CA GLU A 994 18.50 -12.10 40.30
C GLU A 994 18.93 -12.72 38.96
N VAL A 995 20.22 -12.67 38.59
CA VAL A 995 20.74 -13.14 37.29
C VAL A 995 21.38 -14.52 37.41
N GLY A 996 21.00 -15.40 36.48
CA GLY A 996 21.46 -16.77 36.35
C GLY A 996 22.60 -16.92 35.33
N ALA A 997 22.27 -16.84 34.04
CA ALA A 997 23.25 -16.95 32.95
C ALA A 997 23.34 -15.67 32.12
N VAL A 998 24.54 -15.33 31.66
CA VAL A 998 24.81 -14.17 30.80
C VAL A 998 25.62 -14.58 29.58
N SER A 999 25.25 -14.11 28.40
CA SER A 999 26.03 -14.31 27.17
C SER A 999 26.09 -13.05 26.31
N GLY A 1000 27.03 -13.06 25.38
CA GLY A 1000 27.26 -12.02 24.40
C GLY A 1000 26.64 -12.33 23.04
N LYS A 1001 26.95 -11.47 22.08
CA LYS A 1001 26.63 -11.62 20.66
C LYS A 1001 27.74 -12.39 19.96
N LEU A 1002 27.40 -13.50 19.33
CA LEU A 1002 28.35 -14.32 18.57
C LEU A 1002 28.09 -14.19 17.08
N TYR A 1003 29.18 -14.10 16.32
CA TYR A 1003 29.16 -14.04 14.87
C TYR A 1003 29.75 -15.29 14.24
N TYR A 1004 29.23 -15.65 13.08
CA TYR A 1004 29.95 -16.49 12.15
C TYR A 1004 31.20 -15.78 11.59
N PRO A 1005 32.19 -16.51 11.03
CA PRO A 1005 33.37 -15.90 10.41
C PRO A 1005 33.04 -14.95 9.24
N ASN A 1006 31.87 -15.09 8.62
CA ASN A 1006 31.37 -14.19 7.57
C ASN A 1006 30.69 -12.92 8.12
N HIS A 1007 30.79 -12.66 9.44
CA HIS A 1007 30.17 -11.52 10.13
C HIS A 1007 28.63 -11.50 10.09
N THR A 1008 27.99 -12.65 9.94
CA THR A 1008 26.55 -12.80 10.21
C THR A 1008 26.31 -13.27 11.64
N ILE A 1009 25.15 -12.94 12.22
CA ILE A 1009 24.78 -13.31 13.58
C ILE A 1009 24.64 -14.83 13.69
N GLN A 1010 25.27 -15.40 14.71
CA GLN A 1010 25.16 -16.80 15.10
C GLN A 1010 24.38 -16.96 16.41
N HIS A 1011 24.58 -16.05 17.37
CA HIS A 1011 23.86 -16.04 18.63
C HIS A 1011 23.56 -14.61 19.09
N ALA A 1012 22.31 -14.37 19.44
CA ALA A 1012 21.86 -13.16 20.12
C ALA A 1012 20.75 -13.48 21.16
N GLY A 1013 20.94 -14.57 21.90
CA GLY A 1013 19.91 -15.24 22.69
C GLY A 1013 19.22 -16.38 21.95
N VAL A 1014 18.56 -17.27 22.71
CA VAL A 1014 17.78 -18.41 22.20
C VAL A 1014 16.30 -18.22 22.52
N ILE A 1015 15.46 -18.49 21.52
CA ILE A 1015 14.01 -18.48 21.58
C ILE A 1015 13.50 -19.93 21.63
N ILE A 1016 12.64 -20.23 22.61
CA ILE A 1016 12.02 -21.55 22.77
C ILE A 1016 10.80 -21.67 21.84
N GLY A 1017 10.65 -22.83 21.20
CA GLY A 1017 9.56 -23.14 20.28
C GLY A 1017 9.91 -23.06 18.80
N ILE A 1018 11.00 -22.35 18.43
CA ILE A 1018 11.46 -22.34 17.04
C ILE A 1018 11.79 -23.77 16.58
N ALA A 1019 11.28 -24.17 15.41
CA ALA A 1019 11.39 -25.52 14.87
C ALA A 1019 10.89 -26.63 15.82
N GLY A 1020 9.98 -26.30 16.75
CA GLY A 1020 9.40 -27.24 17.72
C GLY A 1020 10.30 -27.56 18.93
N PHE A 1021 11.43 -26.86 19.10
CA PHE A 1021 12.26 -26.95 20.30
C PHE A 1021 12.90 -25.59 20.66
N ALA A 1022 13.93 -25.13 19.97
CA ALA A 1022 14.65 -23.89 20.26
C ALA A 1022 15.49 -23.40 19.06
N GLY A 1023 15.61 -22.09 18.89
CA GLY A 1023 16.37 -21.47 17.79
C GLY A 1023 17.10 -20.19 18.21
N HIS A 1024 18.11 -19.79 17.45
CA HIS A 1024 18.92 -18.61 17.75
C HIS A 1024 18.25 -17.35 17.19
N SER A 1025 18.09 -16.35 18.05
CA SER A 1025 17.48 -15.05 17.68
C SER A 1025 18.28 -14.37 16.55
N HIS A 1026 17.59 -13.97 15.47
CA HIS A 1026 18.15 -13.24 14.32
C HIS A 1026 19.33 -13.95 13.63
N ARG A 1027 19.37 -15.27 13.64
CA ARG A 1027 20.45 -16.02 12.99
C ARG A 1027 20.57 -15.61 11.52
N HIS A 1028 21.81 -15.46 11.05
CA HIS A 1028 22.17 -15.01 9.70
C HIS A 1028 21.88 -13.54 9.36
N SER A 1029 21.31 -12.74 10.27
CA SER A 1029 21.29 -11.28 10.13
C SER A 1029 22.70 -10.71 10.02
N LYS A 1030 22.85 -9.57 9.34
CA LYS A 1030 24.16 -8.92 9.20
C LYS A 1030 24.60 -8.27 10.52
N ARG A 1031 25.91 -8.10 10.68
CA ARG A 1031 26.51 -7.51 11.87
C ARG A 1031 25.93 -6.15 12.29
N ASP A 1032 25.68 -5.27 11.33
CA ASP A 1032 25.26 -3.88 11.57
C ASP A 1032 23.73 -3.71 11.60
N GLU A 1033 22.97 -4.80 11.45
CA GLU A 1033 21.51 -4.75 11.54
C GLU A 1033 21.05 -4.55 12.98
N SER A 1034 20.05 -3.69 13.16
CA SER A 1034 19.43 -3.44 14.47
C SER A 1034 18.52 -4.59 14.92
N GLY A 1035 18.06 -5.40 13.98
CA GLY A 1035 17.09 -6.48 14.23
C GLY A 1035 15.69 -5.96 14.56
N TYR A 1036 14.77 -6.88 14.81
CA TYR A 1036 13.40 -6.59 15.19
C TYR A 1036 13.36 -5.66 16.40
N SER A 1037 12.71 -4.51 16.26
CA SER A 1037 12.59 -3.49 17.30
C SER A 1037 13.93 -3.09 17.96
N ASN A 1038 15.04 -3.10 17.20
CA ASN A 1038 16.40 -2.80 17.68
C ASN A 1038 16.92 -3.76 18.76
N ARG A 1039 16.33 -4.96 18.90
CA ARG A 1039 16.71 -5.94 19.92
C ARG A 1039 18.15 -6.42 19.80
N LEU A 1040 18.78 -6.40 18.62
CA LEU A 1040 20.20 -6.78 18.50
C LEU A 1040 21.13 -5.76 19.17
N MET A 1041 20.65 -4.56 19.49
CA MET A 1041 21.45 -3.49 20.10
C MET A 1041 21.08 -3.24 21.57
N CYS A 1042 20.16 -4.04 22.12
CA CYS A 1042 19.67 -3.89 23.49
C CYS A 1042 20.07 -5.07 24.37
N THR A 1043 20.49 -4.76 25.61
CA THR A 1043 20.53 -5.77 26.67
C THR A 1043 19.11 -6.23 26.95
N GLN A 1044 18.88 -7.53 27.04
CA GLN A 1044 17.54 -8.05 27.27
C GLN A 1044 17.54 -9.39 28.00
N ASN A 1045 16.42 -9.67 28.65
CA ASN A 1045 16.17 -11.00 29.16
C ASN A 1045 15.79 -11.93 28.01
N VAL A 1046 16.33 -13.15 28.05
CA VAL A 1046 16.09 -14.22 27.07
C VAL A 1046 15.81 -15.53 27.81
N SER A 1047 15.20 -16.51 27.15
CA SER A 1047 14.92 -17.79 27.80
C SER A 1047 16.18 -18.59 28.04
N ALA A 1048 17.07 -18.59 27.07
CA ALA A 1048 18.34 -19.26 27.15
C ALA A 1048 19.42 -18.51 26.37
N VAL A 1049 20.66 -18.83 26.70
CA VAL A 1049 21.87 -18.38 26.02
C VAL A 1049 22.74 -19.59 25.68
N SER A 1050 23.66 -19.43 24.72
CA SER A 1050 24.48 -20.55 24.26
C SER A 1050 25.67 -20.83 25.17
N GLY A 1051 25.96 -22.11 25.41
CA GLY A 1051 27.15 -22.60 26.10
C GLY A 1051 28.47 -22.31 25.37
N ALA A 1052 28.41 -21.87 24.11
CA ALA A 1052 29.60 -21.43 23.37
C ALA A 1052 30.31 -20.25 24.05
N LEU A 1053 29.55 -19.39 24.75
CA LEU A 1053 30.05 -18.32 25.61
C LEU A 1053 28.97 -18.06 26.68
N LEU A 1054 29.16 -18.57 27.90
CA LEU A 1054 28.15 -18.46 28.98
C LEU A 1054 28.82 -18.16 30.31
N MET A 1055 28.50 -17.03 30.92
CA MET A 1055 28.96 -16.65 32.26
C MET A 1055 27.87 -16.93 33.30
N VAL A 1056 28.27 -17.52 34.43
CA VAL A 1056 27.39 -17.80 35.57
C VAL A 1056 28.18 -17.86 36.87
N LYS A 1057 27.52 -17.55 38.00
CA LYS A 1057 28.09 -17.76 39.34
C LYS A 1057 28.32 -19.25 39.58
N LYS A 1058 29.52 -19.65 40.03
CA LYS A 1058 29.85 -21.05 40.33
C LYS A 1058 28.83 -21.68 41.27
N ARG A 1059 28.47 -20.95 42.34
CA ARG A 1059 27.43 -21.35 43.30
C ARG A 1059 26.11 -21.75 42.64
N LEU A 1060 25.62 -20.98 41.66
CA LEU A 1060 24.36 -21.27 40.98
C LEU A 1060 24.50 -22.48 40.03
N TYR A 1061 25.65 -22.60 39.36
CA TYR A 1061 25.95 -23.76 38.52
C TYR A 1061 25.90 -25.05 39.33
N GLU A 1062 26.55 -25.08 40.50
CA GLU A 1062 26.55 -26.22 41.42
C GLU A 1062 25.16 -26.49 42.02
N GLU A 1063 24.45 -25.45 42.48
CA GLU A 1063 23.11 -25.59 43.07
C GLU A 1063 22.08 -26.19 42.10
N ILE A 1064 22.25 -25.98 40.80
CA ILE A 1064 21.35 -26.48 39.76
C ILE A 1064 21.82 -27.84 39.22
N GLY A 1065 23.00 -28.33 39.64
CA GLY A 1065 23.56 -29.62 39.26
C GLY A 1065 24.32 -29.59 37.93
N GLY A 1066 24.81 -28.42 37.51
CA GLY A 1066 25.56 -28.23 36.27
C GLY A 1066 24.77 -28.57 35.01
N LEU A 1067 25.49 -28.86 33.92
CA LEU A 1067 24.91 -29.35 32.66
C LEU A 1067 24.46 -30.81 32.81
N ASP A 1068 23.33 -31.19 32.19
CA ASP A 1068 22.78 -32.56 32.27
C ASP A 1068 23.65 -33.53 31.45
N GLU A 1069 24.51 -34.28 32.14
CA GLU A 1069 25.46 -35.20 31.51
C GLU A 1069 24.85 -36.54 31.06
N ASP A 1070 23.65 -36.88 31.55
CA ASP A 1070 23.01 -38.17 31.30
C ASP A 1070 22.08 -38.11 30.09
N HIS A 1071 21.25 -37.07 30.02
CA HIS A 1071 20.19 -36.96 28.99
C HIS A 1071 20.58 -36.04 27.84
N LEU A 1072 21.41 -35.02 28.10
CA LEU A 1072 21.82 -34.00 27.13
C LEU A 1072 23.36 -33.92 27.02
N PRO A 1073 24.05 -35.01 26.68
CA PRO A 1073 25.51 -35.04 26.66
C PRO A 1073 26.16 -34.12 25.62
N VAL A 1074 25.45 -33.70 24.56
CA VAL A 1074 26.06 -32.94 23.44
C VAL A 1074 25.27 -31.69 23.06
N ALA A 1075 23.95 -31.79 22.90
CA ALA A 1075 23.12 -30.68 22.44
C ALA A 1075 22.05 -30.30 23.47
N LEU A 1076 21.55 -29.07 23.39
CA LEU A 1076 20.49 -28.51 24.24
C LEU A 1076 20.80 -28.44 25.75
N ASN A 1077 22.01 -28.82 26.18
CA ASN A 1077 22.41 -28.81 27.60
C ASN A 1077 22.46 -27.41 28.20
N ASP A 1078 22.96 -26.45 27.43
CA ASP A 1078 23.02 -25.03 27.75
C ASP A 1078 21.62 -24.43 27.87
N ILE A 1079 20.72 -24.78 26.94
CA ILE A 1079 19.33 -24.34 26.94
C ILE A 1079 18.58 -24.94 28.13
N ASP A 1080 18.73 -26.24 28.39
CA ASP A 1080 18.15 -26.90 29.56
C ASP A 1080 18.64 -26.29 30.88
N PHE A 1081 19.93 -26.00 30.99
CA PHE A 1081 20.52 -25.34 32.15
C PHE A 1081 19.93 -23.95 32.38
N CYS A 1082 19.82 -23.15 31.31
CA CYS A 1082 19.17 -21.84 31.35
C CYS A 1082 17.71 -21.92 31.77
N LEU A 1083 16.96 -22.93 31.30
CA LEU A 1083 15.56 -23.12 31.68
C LEU A 1083 15.42 -23.58 33.15
N ARG A 1084 16.32 -24.42 33.66
CA ARG A 1084 16.37 -24.78 35.10
C ARG A 1084 16.68 -23.57 35.99
N LEU A 1085 17.56 -22.67 35.55
CA LEU A 1085 17.78 -21.37 36.22
C LEU A 1085 16.48 -20.56 36.30
N ARG A 1086 15.75 -20.47 35.19
CA ARG A 1086 14.46 -19.76 35.14
C ARG A 1086 13.38 -20.38 36.01
N GLU A 1087 13.28 -21.70 36.10
CA GLU A 1087 12.33 -22.36 37.00
C GLU A 1087 12.58 -22.01 38.48
N ARG A 1088 13.80 -21.60 38.83
CA ARG A 1088 14.14 -21.08 40.17
C ARG A 1088 14.03 -19.57 40.31
N GLY A 1089 13.50 -18.87 39.30
CA GLY A 1089 13.28 -17.42 39.32
C GLY A 1089 14.47 -16.57 38.87
N PHE A 1090 15.55 -17.17 38.36
CA PHE A 1090 16.68 -16.40 37.84
C PHE A 1090 16.45 -15.90 36.41
N LEU A 1091 17.01 -14.75 36.09
CA LEU A 1091 16.99 -14.13 34.77
C LEU A 1091 18.21 -14.54 33.94
N ASN A 1092 18.00 -14.91 32.67
CA ASN A 1092 19.09 -15.07 31.71
C ASN A 1092 19.18 -13.83 30.83
N ILE A 1093 20.40 -13.37 30.54
CA ILE A 1093 20.65 -12.09 29.88
C ILE A 1093 21.48 -12.29 28.63
N PHE A 1094 21.00 -11.69 27.53
CA PHE A 1094 21.81 -11.37 26.36
C PHE A 1094 22.29 -9.93 26.46
N THR A 1095 23.60 -9.71 26.29
CA THR A 1095 24.19 -8.36 26.19
C THR A 1095 24.88 -8.18 24.84
N PRO A 1096 24.56 -7.12 24.07
CA PRO A 1096 25.19 -6.86 22.78
C PRO A 1096 26.62 -6.30 22.93
N TYR A 1097 27.06 -6.02 24.15
CA TYR A 1097 28.35 -5.37 24.44
C TYR A 1097 29.50 -6.36 24.69
N CYS A 1098 29.22 -7.67 24.64
CA CYS A 1098 30.22 -8.72 24.54
C CYS A 1098 30.13 -9.35 23.15
N GLU A 1099 31.14 -9.17 22.29
CA GLU A 1099 31.15 -9.69 20.93
C GLU A 1099 32.32 -10.66 20.68
N ALA A 1100 32.03 -11.79 20.04
CA ALA A 1100 33.05 -12.77 19.62
C ALA A 1100 32.69 -13.45 18.29
N ILE A 1101 33.69 -13.99 17.60
CA ILE A 1101 33.49 -14.83 16.42
C ILE A 1101 33.52 -16.29 16.88
N HIS A 1102 32.49 -17.05 16.54
CA HIS A 1102 32.43 -18.49 16.77
C HIS A 1102 32.55 -19.20 15.43
N HIS A 1103 33.62 -19.99 15.26
CA HIS A 1103 33.89 -20.71 14.00
C HIS A 1103 32.97 -21.94 13.80
N GLU A 1104 32.14 -22.25 14.80
CA GLU A 1104 31.06 -23.24 14.90
C GLU A 1104 31.38 -24.67 14.45
N SER A 1105 31.31 -25.60 15.41
CA SER A 1105 31.37 -27.06 15.19
C SER A 1105 32.65 -27.51 14.48
N VAL A 1106 33.76 -26.78 14.62
CA VAL A 1106 35.01 -27.13 13.90
C VAL A 1106 35.70 -28.35 14.50
N SER A 1107 35.72 -28.47 15.83
CA SER A 1107 36.30 -29.62 16.53
C SER A 1107 35.33 -30.81 16.61
N ARG A 1108 34.02 -30.56 16.54
CA ARG A 1108 32.96 -31.57 16.69
C ARG A 1108 32.41 -32.13 15.36
N GLY A 1109 32.37 -31.31 14.30
CA GLY A 1109 31.59 -31.56 13.10
C GLY A 1109 30.08 -31.28 13.27
N TYR A 1110 29.36 -31.20 12.14
CA TYR A 1110 27.89 -31.15 12.12
C TYR A 1110 27.29 -32.55 12.40
N GLU A 1111 25.99 -32.62 12.69
CA GLU A 1111 25.25 -33.88 12.91
C GLU A 1111 25.08 -34.67 11.59
N GLU A 1112 26.18 -35.20 11.05
CA GLU A 1112 26.22 -35.80 9.72
C GLU A 1112 26.04 -37.32 9.76
N THR A 1113 26.59 -38.01 10.77
CA THR A 1113 26.49 -39.48 10.86
C THR A 1113 25.11 -39.94 11.34
N PRO A 1114 24.68 -41.17 10.98
CA PRO A 1114 23.42 -41.73 11.47
C PRO A 1114 23.33 -41.77 13.01
N GLU A 1115 24.42 -42.11 13.69
CA GLU A 1115 24.48 -42.20 15.15
C GLU A 1115 24.32 -40.82 15.80
N GLN A 1116 24.95 -39.80 15.22
CA GLN A 1116 24.85 -38.39 15.61
C GLN A 1116 23.41 -37.88 15.47
N LYS A 1117 22.77 -38.13 14.33
CA LYS A 1117 21.36 -37.77 14.10
C LYS A 1117 20.42 -38.49 15.07
N ILE A 1118 20.62 -39.78 15.31
CA ILE A 1118 19.81 -40.56 16.26
C ILE A 1118 19.96 -39.99 17.69
N ARG A 1119 21.20 -39.68 18.11
CA ARG A 1119 21.45 -39.04 19.40
C ARG A 1119 20.74 -37.68 19.49
N PHE A 1120 20.92 -36.82 18.50
CA PHE A 1120 20.33 -35.48 18.50
C PHE A 1120 18.80 -35.53 18.55
N GLN A 1121 18.17 -36.44 17.80
CA GLN A 1121 16.72 -36.66 17.88
C GLN A 1121 16.27 -37.16 19.26
N ARG A 1122 17.06 -38.01 19.94
CA ARG A 1122 16.79 -38.42 21.31
C ARG A 1122 16.89 -37.24 22.29
N GLU A 1123 17.90 -36.38 22.15
CA GLU A 1123 18.07 -35.17 22.96
C GLU A 1123 16.90 -34.19 22.75
N ILE A 1124 16.48 -33.97 21.50
CA ILE A 1124 15.27 -33.18 21.17
C ILE A 1124 14.03 -33.80 21.84
N HIS A 1125 13.81 -35.10 21.70
CA HIS A 1125 12.64 -35.75 22.28
C HIS A 1125 12.61 -35.65 23.80
N TYR A 1126 13.76 -35.83 24.46
CA TYR A 1126 13.88 -35.61 25.90
C TYR A 1126 13.57 -34.15 26.27
N PHE A 1127 14.15 -33.19 25.55
CA PHE A 1127 13.94 -31.77 25.78
C PHE A 1127 12.46 -31.39 25.63
N GLN A 1128 11.80 -31.83 24.54
CA GLN A 1128 10.39 -31.60 24.29
C GLN A 1128 9.49 -32.19 25.38
N LYS A 1129 9.83 -33.39 25.88
CA LYS A 1129 9.10 -34.05 26.96
C LYS A 1129 9.25 -33.28 28.28
N LYS A 1130 10.48 -32.89 28.64
CA LYS A 1130 10.78 -32.18 29.88
C LYS A 1130 10.19 -30.77 29.88
N TRP A 1131 10.36 -30.04 28.79
CA TRP A 1131 9.99 -28.63 28.64
C TRP A 1131 8.66 -28.42 27.89
N LYS A 1132 7.78 -29.43 27.91
CA LYS A 1132 6.46 -29.37 27.24
C LYS A 1132 5.65 -28.13 27.62
N LYS A 1133 5.73 -27.70 28.88
CA LYS A 1133 4.97 -26.54 29.38
C LYS A 1133 5.33 -25.26 28.65
N ILE A 1134 6.62 -24.89 28.58
CA ILE A 1134 7.05 -23.65 27.90
C ILE A 1134 6.87 -23.75 26.38
N LEU A 1135 7.04 -24.94 25.78
CA LEU A 1135 6.74 -25.14 24.36
C LEU A 1135 5.25 -24.96 24.03
N THR A 1136 4.36 -25.27 24.97
CA THR A 1136 2.91 -25.10 24.80
C THR A 1136 2.46 -23.67 25.08
N MET A 1137 3.03 -23.04 26.11
CA MET A 1137 2.69 -21.67 26.51
C MET A 1137 3.35 -20.60 25.64
N GLY A 1138 4.44 -20.92 24.95
CA GLY A 1138 5.29 -19.99 24.22
C GLY A 1138 6.43 -19.43 25.07
N ASP A 1139 7.50 -18.98 24.40
CA ASP A 1139 8.61 -18.29 25.04
C ASP A 1139 8.15 -16.90 25.55
N PRO A 1140 8.28 -16.58 26.84
CA PRO A 1140 7.79 -15.31 27.36
C PRO A 1140 8.53 -14.07 26.82
N TYR A 1141 9.73 -14.21 26.26
CA TYR A 1141 10.48 -13.10 25.66
C TYR A 1141 10.32 -13.03 24.13
N TYR A 1142 9.37 -13.80 23.58
CA TYR A 1142 9.00 -13.83 22.18
C TYR A 1142 7.47 -13.73 22.03
N ASN A 1143 6.99 -12.81 21.19
CA ASN A 1143 5.55 -12.59 21.07
C ASN A 1143 4.88 -13.75 20.30
N PRO A 1144 3.72 -14.27 20.75
CA PRO A 1144 3.06 -15.42 20.12
C PRO A 1144 2.52 -15.15 18.70
N ASN A 1145 2.42 -13.88 18.28
CA ASN A 1145 2.04 -13.49 16.92
C ASN A 1145 3.21 -13.57 15.92
N LEU A 1146 4.44 -13.80 16.39
CA LEU A 1146 5.62 -13.97 15.55
C LEU A 1146 5.84 -15.45 15.19
N THR A 1147 6.49 -15.71 14.06
CA THR A 1147 6.69 -17.06 13.53
C THR A 1147 7.58 -17.91 14.45
N THR A 1148 7.26 -19.20 14.58
CA THR A 1148 8.14 -20.22 15.18
C THR A 1148 8.79 -21.11 14.13
N GLU A 1149 8.57 -20.82 12.84
CA GLU A 1149 9.12 -21.61 11.72
C GLU A 1149 10.47 -21.06 11.24
N ALA A 1150 10.80 -19.81 11.57
CA ALA A 1150 12.04 -19.15 11.18
C ALA A 1150 12.59 -18.26 12.31
N GLU A 1151 13.87 -17.87 12.20
CA GLU A 1151 14.62 -17.11 13.21
C GLU A 1151 14.59 -15.58 12.96
N ASP A 1152 13.67 -15.10 12.11
CA ASP A 1152 13.68 -13.75 11.52
C ASP A 1152 12.63 -12.77 12.07
N PHE A 1153 11.84 -13.18 13.07
CA PHE A 1153 10.78 -12.35 13.69
C PHE A 1153 9.69 -11.90 12.70
N THR A 1154 9.47 -12.63 11.61
CA THR A 1154 8.32 -12.37 10.71
C THR A 1154 7.00 -12.75 11.37
N LEU A 1155 5.88 -12.20 10.88
CA LEU A 1155 4.55 -12.51 11.39
C LEU A 1155 4.20 -13.98 11.14
N LYS A 1156 3.58 -14.61 12.13
CA LYS A 1156 3.04 -15.96 11.98
C LYS A 1156 1.92 -15.92 10.94
N LYS A 1157 2.07 -16.67 9.84
CA LYS A 1157 0.97 -16.84 8.88
C LYS A 1157 -0.20 -17.48 9.61
N LYS A 1158 -1.41 -16.89 9.55
CA LYS A 1158 -2.64 -17.59 9.96
C LYS A 1158 -2.64 -18.91 9.19
N SER A 1159 -2.59 -20.03 9.90
CA SER A 1159 -2.56 -21.34 9.25
C SER A 1159 -3.79 -21.43 8.36
N LYS A 1160 -3.62 -21.71 7.07
CA LYS A 1160 -4.69 -22.38 6.30
C LYS A 1160 -5.05 -23.59 7.14
N ILE A 1161 -6.25 -23.61 7.72
CA ILE A 1161 -6.71 -24.75 8.51
C ILE A 1161 -6.79 -25.92 7.54
N THR A 1162 -5.72 -26.69 7.48
CA THR A 1162 -5.72 -28.05 6.98
C THR A 1162 -5.97 -28.91 8.20
N ASP A 1163 -7.26 -29.14 8.48
CA ASP A 1163 -7.80 -30.40 8.99
C ASP A 1163 -9.31 -30.45 8.73
#